data_AF-M0MI34-F1
#
_entry.id   AF-M0MI34-F1
#
_cell.length_a   1.000
_cell.length_b   1.000
_cell.length_c   1.000
_cell.angle_alpha   90.00
_cell.angle_beta   90.00
_cell.angle_gamma   90.00
#
_symmetry.space_group_name_H-M   'P 1'
#
loop_
_entity.id
_entity.type
_entity.pdbx_description
1 polymer ?
#
loop_
_entity_poly.entity_id
_entity_poly.type
_entity_poly.pdbx_seq_one_letter_code
_entity_poly.pdbx_strand_id
1 'polypeptide(L)'
;MGHTITIRDDGNGEANSYWIAFSGDTQPEKETVHGATTDDSDSITKTAEGYRVEGEVYGGRDAYRYYGKRLGMAFEHPERVRIKINDQDWQPPSAFGETTSWSGGSGGKGSGGGSNDGGGGNNSNASDGDGSSGGGGNSGNDGSGSTTSGSSGSGNCGAGSLPASGDGPIERHGIRFKTVLHAVDDLGMDPGGNEPIDGKLSDAAADYTLIVFPDGAFAKHEKTVHTGLQNFGLCGQDATRFVAPEGFNGKFVVIDRGMNTLFENIDVDLRANNATPGLHLGAQEGLDVRHVRYRGQGIHPDSTPRGEGSGNPDVANALNAHVRAPDGTGRIKHVIAHNAGLMGAYNEGDGRVGIFTGQANEGTLTIEGCNFEGFPNNGLYTSRTNGAVRVEGGLFRNNDISQVRLGSKGSYVQNALLEVDMRDSRSPNPEAALNTRGVRFDGPKSKVHGAEARDCTIRIADTPHSGGAVVANQDTGAFGVRNVRIRIDTGGVRGVVGKQPCGIGNRSSPPTPHAATIEQVGIVGRGGAASAVRLVDRPSSTIDKLCVSCDGNNRTGVRCTGSSGTTVRNSNVNVSGTPVEGAATEGLTTDKHCPGDAAGAAQDEPWELEIEAAAGKTVYVLGGDGAVEKRGSGNGDSNKPVLGTARGELDEAKHRYRIDGASRVFVAADGPVTLYRNGTEVGVKDLRTGA
;
A
#
# COMPACT_ATOMS: atom_id res chain seq x y z
N MET A 1 22.31 -19.98 -18.68
CA MET A 1 22.27 -21.38 -19.15
C MET A 1 21.11 -21.52 -20.12
N GLY A 2 21.22 -22.37 -21.14
CA GLY A 2 20.11 -22.63 -22.07
C GLY A 2 19.04 -23.48 -21.38
N HIS A 3 17.78 -23.14 -21.59
CA HIS A 3 16.61 -23.91 -21.14
C HIS A 3 15.96 -24.57 -22.35
N THR A 4 15.39 -25.76 -22.17
CA THR A 4 14.62 -26.45 -23.21
C THR A 4 13.17 -26.51 -22.78
N ILE A 5 12.26 -26.11 -23.66
CA ILE A 5 10.83 -26.32 -23.51
C ILE A 5 10.36 -27.33 -24.54
N THR A 6 9.54 -28.29 -24.13
CA THR A 6 8.90 -29.26 -25.01
C THR A 6 7.41 -29.20 -24.82
N ILE A 7 6.68 -29.02 -25.91
CA ILE A 7 5.23 -28.99 -26.00
C ILE A 7 4.80 -30.31 -26.58
N ARG A 8 3.81 -30.96 -25.98
CA ARG A 8 3.17 -32.15 -26.52
C ARG A 8 1.68 -31.90 -26.58
N ASP A 9 1.06 -32.15 -27.73
CA ASP A 9 -0.39 -32.23 -27.84
C ASP A 9 -0.83 -33.70 -27.75
N ASP A 10 -1.76 -34.01 -26.85
CA ASP A 10 -2.39 -35.33 -26.74
C ASP A 10 -3.61 -35.48 -27.69
N GLY A 11 -3.88 -34.49 -28.55
CA GLY A 11 -4.91 -34.54 -29.59
C GLY A 11 -4.64 -35.57 -30.70
N ASN A 12 -5.70 -35.98 -31.42
CA ASN A 12 -5.62 -37.01 -32.47
C ASN A 12 -5.50 -36.40 -33.88
N GLY A 13 -4.46 -35.60 -34.12
CA GLY A 13 -4.12 -35.07 -35.46
C GLY A 13 -4.83 -33.78 -35.88
N GLU A 14 -5.64 -33.18 -35.02
CA GLU A 14 -6.10 -31.79 -35.18
C GLU A 14 -4.97 -30.83 -34.78
N ALA A 15 -4.86 -29.70 -35.49
CA ALA A 15 -3.90 -28.65 -35.15
C ALA A 15 -4.21 -28.07 -33.76
N ASN A 16 -3.17 -27.64 -33.05
CA ASN A 16 -3.28 -26.84 -31.84
C ASN A 16 -2.28 -25.70 -31.95
N SER A 17 -2.78 -24.52 -32.31
CA SER A 17 -1.92 -23.36 -32.52
C SER A 17 -1.53 -22.75 -31.17
N TYR A 18 -0.29 -22.28 -31.07
CA TYR A 18 0.25 -21.74 -29.84
C TYR A 18 1.19 -20.58 -30.10
N TRP A 19 1.46 -19.80 -29.04
CA TRP A 19 2.59 -18.89 -29.01
C TRP A 19 3.32 -18.97 -27.67
N ILE A 20 4.64 -18.74 -27.69
CA ILE A 20 5.49 -18.65 -26.52
C ILE A 20 6.42 -17.44 -26.66
N ALA A 21 6.54 -16.63 -25.62
CA ALA A 21 7.46 -15.50 -25.59
C ALA A 21 8.63 -15.76 -24.62
N PHE A 22 9.83 -15.42 -25.04
CA PHE A 22 11.07 -15.52 -24.29
C PHE A 22 11.75 -14.15 -24.23
N SER A 23 12.39 -13.82 -23.12
CA SER A 23 13.17 -12.60 -22.94
C SER A 23 14.61 -12.78 -23.43
N GLY A 24 15.28 -11.67 -23.72
CA GLY A 24 16.71 -11.65 -24.03
C GLY A 24 17.04 -11.65 -25.53
N ASP A 25 18.31 -11.43 -25.83
CA ASP A 25 18.76 -11.14 -27.21
C ASP A 25 19.13 -12.36 -28.04
N THR A 26 19.15 -13.55 -27.44
CA THR A 26 19.48 -14.80 -28.14
C THR A 26 18.23 -15.44 -28.71
N GLN A 27 18.22 -15.66 -30.03
CA GLN A 27 17.10 -16.28 -30.74
C GLN A 27 16.88 -17.72 -30.26
N PRO A 28 15.64 -18.13 -29.94
CA PRO A 28 15.33 -19.52 -29.64
C PRO A 28 15.62 -20.44 -30.83
N GLU A 29 16.11 -21.64 -30.55
CA GLU A 29 16.44 -22.66 -31.55
C GLU A 29 15.40 -23.78 -31.49
N LYS A 30 14.89 -24.24 -32.64
CA LYS A 30 14.03 -25.43 -32.69
C LYS A 30 14.86 -26.68 -32.35
N GLU A 31 14.27 -27.60 -31.62
CA GLU A 31 14.93 -28.79 -31.09
C GLU A 31 14.18 -30.07 -31.44
N THR A 32 14.91 -31.19 -31.52
CA THR A 32 14.33 -32.52 -31.76
C THR A 32 14.22 -33.37 -30.50
N VAL A 33 14.40 -32.77 -29.31
CA VAL A 33 14.35 -33.50 -28.04
C VAL A 33 12.96 -34.10 -27.79
N HIS A 34 12.90 -35.21 -27.05
CA HIS A 34 11.67 -35.97 -26.81
C HIS A 34 10.93 -36.39 -28.08
N GLY A 35 11.61 -36.51 -29.23
CA GLY A 35 10.96 -36.84 -30.49
C GLY A 35 10.10 -35.71 -31.06
N ALA A 36 10.41 -34.46 -30.69
CA ALA A 36 9.85 -33.29 -31.33
C ALA A 36 10.27 -33.20 -32.80
N THR A 37 9.36 -32.74 -33.66
CA THR A 37 9.65 -32.47 -35.06
C THR A 37 10.14 -31.03 -35.21
N THR A 38 11.17 -30.84 -36.03
CA THR A 38 11.51 -29.51 -36.55
C THR A 38 10.84 -29.38 -37.89
N ASP A 39 9.64 -28.82 -37.92
CA ASP A 39 8.95 -28.48 -39.16
C ASP A 39 8.95 -26.97 -39.39
N ASP A 40 8.45 -26.53 -40.54
CA ASP A 40 8.43 -25.12 -40.93
C ASP A 40 7.13 -24.42 -40.47
N SER A 41 6.26 -25.08 -39.68
CA SER A 41 5.00 -24.48 -39.20
C SER A 41 5.25 -23.34 -38.22
N ASP A 42 6.36 -23.40 -37.48
CA ASP A 42 6.63 -22.40 -36.45
C ASP A 42 7.48 -21.25 -36.95
N SER A 43 7.04 -20.04 -36.62
CA SER A 43 7.75 -18.79 -36.85
C SER A 43 8.39 -18.28 -35.56
N ILE A 44 9.58 -17.68 -35.67
CA ILE A 44 10.30 -17.05 -34.56
C ILE A 44 10.51 -15.57 -34.91
N THR A 45 9.86 -14.68 -34.17
CA THR A 45 9.87 -13.23 -34.40
C THR A 45 10.55 -12.49 -33.26
N LYS A 46 11.47 -11.57 -33.57
CA LYS A 46 12.10 -10.70 -32.55
C LYS A 46 11.11 -9.62 -32.07
N THR A 47 11.01 -9.43 -30.75
CA THR A 47 10.17 -8.40 -30.10
C THR A 47 11.07 -7.39 -29.38
N ALA A 48 10.47 -6.32 -28.82
CA ALA A 48 11.21 -5.34 -28.01
C ALA A 48 11.79 -5.93 -26.72
N GLU A 49 11.24 -7.05 -26.23
CA GLU A 49 11.59 -7.68 -24.94
C GLU A 49 12.34 -9.02 -25.11
N GLY A 50 12.41 -9.55 -26.34
CA GLY A 50 13.12 -10.78 -26.69
C GLY A 50 12.61 -11.42 -27.98
N TYR A 51 12.06 -12.63 -27.92
CA TYR A 51 11.54 -13.38 -29.08
C TYR A 51 10.17 -14.00 -28.79
N ARG A 52 9.34 -14.09 -29.82
CA ARG A 52 8.05 -14.80 -29.80
C ARG A 52 8.09 -15.93 -30.83
N VAL A 53 7.76 -17.13 -30.39
CA VAL A 53 7.55 -18.31 -31.20
C VAL A 53 6.06 -18.49 -31.38
N GLU A 54 5.59 -18.73 -32.61
CA GLU A 54 4.21 -19.08 -32.93
C GLU A 54 4.23 -20.33 -33.81
N GLY A 55 3.48 -21.36 -33.45
CA GLY A 55 3.55 -22.68 -34.09
C GLY A 55 2.26 -23.49 -33.97
N GLU A 56 2.25 -24.69 -34.54
CA GLU A 56 1.10 -25.60 -34.52
C GLU A 56 1.54 -27.06 -34.29
N VAL A 57 1.01 -27.71 -33.25
CA VAL A 57 1.22 -29.15 -33.03
C VAL A 57 0.01 -29.96 -33.51
N TYR A 58 0.25 -31.05 -34.25
CA TYR A 58 -0.78 -31.96 -34.78
C TYR A 58 -0.77 -33.33 -34.05
N GLY A 59 -1.07 -33.37 -32.76
CA GLY A 59 -0.97 -34.60 -31.95
C GLY A 59 0.46 -35.13 -31.75
N GLY A 60 1.45 -34.23 -31.92
CA GLY A 60 2.89 -34.50 -31.88
C GLY A 60 3.61 -33.73 -30.78
N ARG A 61 4.87 -33.35 -31.04
CA ARG A 61 5.70 -32.59 -30.12
C ARG A 61 6.51 -31.53 -30.85
N ASP A 62 6.62 -30.37 -30.23
CA ASP A 62 7.57 -29.32 -30.63
C ASP A 62 8.50 -29.02 -29.46
N ALA A 63 9.72 -28.60 -29.75
CA ALA A 63 10.66 -28.23 -28.72
C ALA A 63 11.53 -27.03 -29.12
N TYR A 64 11.88 -26.22 -28.13
CA TYR A 64 12.69 -25.04 -28.31
C TYR A 64 13.74 -24.90 -27.22
N ARG A 65 14.98 -24.58 -27.61
CA ARG A 65 16.01 -24.11 -26.69
C ARG A 65 15.99 -22.59 -26.65
N TYR A 66 15.97 -22.01 -25.45
CA TYR A 66 15.95 -20.56 -25.24
C TYR A 66 16.93 -20.12 -24.14
N TYR A 67 17.36 -18.87 -24.22
CA TYR A 67 18.37 -18.30 -23.32
C TYR A 67 17.81 -17.01 -22.70
N GLY A 68 17.03 -17.15 -21.62
CA GLY A 68 16.34 -16.04 -20.98
C GLY A 68 15.19 -16.51 -20.07
N LYS A 69 14.28 -15.61 -19.70
CA LYS A 69 13.05 -15.96 -18.98
C LYS A 69 11.92 -16.18 -19.99
N ARG A 70 10.96 -17.06 -19.69
CA ARG A 70 9.70 -17.11 -20.44
C ARG A 70 8.82 -15.95 -19.99
N LEU A 71 8.33 -15.13 -20.93
CA LEU A 71 7.47 -13.98 -20.69
C LEU A 71 5.98 -14.34 -20.72
N GLY A 72 5.60 -15.37 -21.48
CA GLY A 72 4.21 -15.84 -21.57
C GLY A 72 4.06 -16.97 -22.58
N MET A 73 2.88 -17.58 -22.62
CA MET A 73 2.45 -18.51 -23.66
C MET A 73 0.92 -18.67 -23.67
N ALA A 74 0.36 -19.07 -24.79
CA ALA A 74 -1.02 -19.53 -24.89
C ALA A 74 -1.14 -20.65 -25.94
N PHE A 75 -2.20 -21.44 -25.81
CA PHE A 75 -2.56 -22.54 -26.70
C PHE A 75 -4.04 -22.40 -27.05
N GLU A 76 -4.43 -22.78 -28.26
CA GLU A 76 -5.84 -22.83 -28.66
C GLU A 76 -6.62 -23.87 -27.83
N HIS A 77 -6.01 -25.04 -27.60
CA HIS A 77 -6.56 -26.14 -26.82
C HIS A 77 -5.61 -26.52 -25.66
N PRO A 78 -5.52 -25.70 -24.59
CA PRO A 78 -4.60 -25.91 -23.47
C PRO A 78 -4.82 -27.24 -22.73
N GLU A 79 -6.04 -27.76 -22.71
CA GLU A 79 -6.42 -28.99 -22.02
C GLU A 79 -5.72 -30.22 -22.60
N ARG A 80 -5.37 -30.16 -23.89
CA ARG A 80 -4.66 -31.23 -24.62
C ARG A 80 -3.14 -31.13 -24.49
N VAL A 81 -2.62 -30.03 -23.94
CA VAL A 81 -1.20 -29.72 -23.94
C VAL A 81 -0.51 -30.27 -22.69
N ARG A 82 0.67 -30.87 -22.87
CA ARG A 82 1.62 -31.23 -21.81
C ARG A 82 2.94 -30.54 -22.09
N ILE A 83 3.49 -29.86 -21.09
CA ILE A 83 4.74 -29.11 -21.25
C ILE A 83 5.80 -29.69 -20.35
N LYS A 84 7.02 -29.79 -20.87
CA LYS A 84 8.22 -30.02 -20.07
C LYS A 84 9.15 -28.83 -20.17
N ILE A 85 9.78 -28.45 -19.07
CA ILE A 85 10.89 -27.49 -19.05
C ILE A 85 12.10 -28.20 -18.45
N ASN A 86 13.20 -28.27 -19.19
CA ASN A 86 14.40 -29.00 -18.79
C ASN A 86 14.07 -30.43 -18.29
N ASP A 87 13.24 -31.13 -19.06
CA ASP A 87 12.75 -32.49 -18.82
C ASP A 87 11.82 -32.69 -17.60
N GLN A 88 11.52 -31.62 -16.87
CA GLN A 88 10.56 -31.63 -15.75
C GLN A 88 9.16 -31.30 -16.24
N ASP A 89 8.16 -32.06 -15.80
CA ASP A 89 6.75 -31.77 -16.09
C ASP A 89 6.37 -30.41 -15.54
N TRP A 90 5.85 -29.55 -16.41
CA TRP A 90 5.38 -28.23 -16.05
C TRP A 90 3.86 -28.28 -15.83
N GLN A 91 3.44 -28.07 -14.59
CA GLN A 91 2.03 -27.89 -14.22
C GLN A 91 1.71 -26.39 -14.28
N PRO A 92 0.74 -25.94 -15.10
CA PRO A 92 0.30 -24.55 -15.06
C PRO A 92 -0.34 -24.27 -13.68
N PRO A 93 0.01 -23.16 -12.99
CA PRO A 93 -0.74 -22.71 -11.83
C PRO A 93 -2.21 -22.49 -12.21
N SER A 94 -3.13 -22.82 -11.31
CA SER A 94 -4.58 -22.56 -11.46
C SER A 94 -4.96 -21.08 -11.59
N ALA A 95 -3.97 -20.17 -11.62
CA ALA A 95 -4.07 -18.73 -11.83
C ALA A 95 -3.93 -18.30 -13.30
N PHE A 96 -3.77 -19.22 -14.25
CA PHE A 96 -4.09 -18.91 -15.65
C PHE A 96 -5.62 -18.88 -15.78
N GLY A 97 -6.19 -17.67 -15.66
CA GLY A 97 -7.56 -17.40 -16.08
C GLY A 97 -7.78 -17.91 -17.51
N GLU A 98 -9.02 -18.28 -17.81
CA GLU A 98 -9.51 -18.75 -19.10
C GLU A 98 -8.54 -18.44 -20.25
N THR A 99 -7.97 -19.49 -20.86
CA THR A 99 -7.38 -19.36 -22.18
C THR A 99 -8.38 -18.64 -23.07
N THR A 100 -7.99 -17.47 -23.58
CA THR A 100 -8.74 -16.80 -24.63
C THR A 100 -8.85 -17.77 -25.79
N SER A 101 -10.05 -18.33 -25.98
CA SER A 101 -10.37 -19.12 -27.16
C SER A 101 -10.14 -18.28 -28.41
N TRP A 102 -9.36 -18.80 -29.36
CA TRP A 102 -9.34 -18.29 -30.72
C TRP A 102 -10.77 -18.37 -31.29
N SER A 103 -11.26 -17.24 -31.81
CA SER A 103 -12.58 -17.16 -32.44
C SER A 103 -12.53 -17.71 -33.87
N GLY A 104 -12.82 -19.01 -34.02
CA GLY A 104 -13.02 -19.68 -35.29
C GLY A 104 -14.12 -20.75 -35.23
N GLY A 105 -15.34 -20.38 -35.62
CA GLY A 105 -16.31 -21.30 -36.26
C GLY A 105 -16.84 -22.55 -35.52
N SER A 106 -18.03 -22.40 -34.94
CA SER A 106 -19.14 -23.40 -34.86
C SER A 106 -19.13 -24.55 -33.84
N GLY A 107 -20.19 -24.58 -33.01
CA GLY A 107 -20.97 -25.82 -32.78
C GLY A 107 -20.92 -26.53 -31.42
N GLY A 108 -21.75 -26.09 -30.47
CA GLY A 108 -22.68 -27.00 -29.77
C GLY A 108 -22.32 -27.74 -28.46
N LYS A 109 -23.06 -27.35 -27.40
CA LYS A 109 -23.65 -28.15 -26.29
C LYS A 109 -22.76 -28.82 -25.21
N GLY A 110 -22.93 -28.33 -23.95
CA GLY A 110 -23.66 -29.09 -22.91
C GLY A 110 -22.94 -29.49 -21.60
N SER A 111 -23.47 -28.99 -20.47
CA SER A 111 -23.54 -29.57 -19.09
C SER A 111 -22.24 -29.96 -18.35
N GLY A 112 -22.05 -29.78 -17.03
CA GLY A 112 -22.87 -29.31 -15.91
C GLY A 112 -22.36 -29.90 -14.58
N GLY A 113 -22.38 -29.09 -13.51
CA GLY A 113 -22.58 -29.54 -12.11
C GLY A 113 -21.37 -29.91 -11.24
N GLY A 114 -21.40 -29.45 -9.98
CA GLY A 114 -20.85 -30.21 -8.85
C GLY A 114 -20.07 -29.41 -7.79
N SER A 115 -20.65 -29.23 -6.62
CA SER A 115 -20.19 -28.40 -5.51
C SER A 115 -19.31 -29.10 -4.46
N ASN A 116 -18.68 -28.25 -3.62
CA ASN A 116 -18.54 -28.31 -2.15
C ASN A 116 -17.37 -29.01 -1.42
N ASP A 117 -16.83 -28.18 -0.50
CA ASP A 117 -16.50 -28.39 0.92
C ASP A 117 -15.26 -29.17 1.39
N GLY A 118 -14.45 -28.46 2.18
CA GLY A 118 -14.28 -28.81 3.59
C GLY A 118 -12.90 -29.29 4.04
N GLY A 119 -12.26 -28.55 4.96
CA GLY A 119 -11.10 -29.06 5.70
C GLY A 119 -10.35 -28.00 6.49
N GLY A 120 -10.78 -27.75 7.73
CA GLY A 120 -10.08 -26.89 8.68
C GLY A 120 -8.90 -27.58 9.36
N GLY A 121 -7.86 -26.80 9.66
CA GLY A 121 -6.69 -27.23 10.44
C GLY A 121 -6.37 -26.22 11.54
N ASN A 122 -6.17 -26.75 12.75
CA ASN A 122 -5.92 -26.05 14.01
C ASN A 122 -4.68 -25.13 13.99
N ASN A 123 -4.76 -24.02 14.73
CA ASN A 123 -3.66 -23.08 14.91
C ASN A 123 -3.22 -23.02 16.38
N SER A 124 -1.92 -23.16 16.64
CA SER A 124 -1.30 -23.17 17.97
C SER A 124 -0.29 -22.03 18.12
N ASN A 125 -0.53 -21.19 19.13
CA ASN A 125 0.36 -20.29 19.90
C ASN A 125 1.69 -19.78 19.29
N ALA A 126 1.79 -18.44 19.24
CA ALA A 126 3.02 -17.71 19.53
C ALA A 126 2.83 -16.89 20.82
N SER A 127 3.80 -17.00 21.72
CA SER A 127 3.84 -16.52 23.09
C SER A 127 4.38 -15.09 23.20
N ASP A 128 3.60 -14.19 23.82
CA ASP A 128 4.07 -12.91 24.33
C ASP A 128 4.64 -13.10 25.74
N GLY A 129 5.93 -12.81 25.90
CA GLY A 129 6.59 -12.71 27.20
C GLY A 129 6.92 -11.24 27.48
N ASP A 130 6.18 -10.62 28.41
CA ASP A 130 6.78 -9.98 29.58
C ASP A 130 5.70 -9.49 30.53
N GLY A 131 5.78 -9.97 31.78
CA GLY A 131 4.88 -9.64 32.86
C GLY A 131 5.29 -8.36 33.59
N SER A 132 4.29 -7.65 34.12
CA SER A 132 4.39 -7.14 35.48
C SER A 132 2.99 -6.89 36.05
N SER A 133 2.86 -7.35 37.28
CA SER A 133 1.69 -7.45 38.15
C SER A 133 1.06 -6.10 38.51
N GLY A 134 -0.27 -6.11 38.61
CA GLY A 134 -1.07 -4.99 39.08
C GLY A 134 -0.91 -4.65 40.56
N GLY A 135 -1.30 -3.42 40.87
CA GLY A 135 -1.64 -2.91 42.19
C GLY A 135 -2.60 -1.74 41.99
N GLY A 136 -3.85 -1.91 42.41
CA GLY A 136 -4.91 -0.91 42.26
C GLY A 136 -4.79 0.26 43.24
N GLY A 137 -5.52 1.34 42.94
CA GLY A 137 -5.60 2.51 43.82
C GLY A 137 -6.40 3.67 43.24
N ASN A 138 -7.73 3.54 43.29
CA ASN A 138 -8.76 4.55 43.56
C ASN A 138 -8.68 5.99 42.99
N SER A 139 -9.69 6.30 42.17
CA SER A 139 -10.49 7.54 42.05
C SER A 139 -10.05 8.85 42.74
N GLY A 140 -10.03 9.92 41.94
CA GLY A 140 -10.18 11.31 42.38
C GLY A 140 -10.57 12.20 41.19
N ASN A 141 -11.78 12.76 41.26
CA ASN A 141 -12.38 13.69 40.31
C ASN A 141 -11.90 15.14 40.57
N ASP A 142 -12.25 16.02 39.64
CA ASP A 142 -12.10 17.50 39.64
C ASP A 142 -10.82 17.99 38.94
N GLY A 143 -10.84 18.82 37.90
CA GLY A 143 -11.79 19.84 37.51
C GLY A 143 -11.09 21.19 37.58
N SER A 144 -10.63 21.73 36.46
CA SER A 144 -10.54 23.18 36.21
C SER A 144 -9.95 23.44 34.83
N GLY A 145 -10.70 24.23 34.05
CA GLY A 145 -10.24 24.76 32.78
C GLY A 145 -9.18 25.85 32.97
N SER A 146 -8.34 25.99 31.95
CA SER A 146 -7.63 27.23 31.71
C SER A 146 -7.56 27.47 30.21
N THR A 147 -8.45 28.34 29.76
CA THR A 147 -8.38 29.05 28.49
C THR A 147 -7.18 29.99 28.53
N THR A 148 -6.19 29.80 27.66
CA THR A 148 -5.27 30.88 27.28
C THR A 148 -5.16 30.97 25.76
N SER A 149 -5.85 32.01 25.30
CA SER A 149 -5.65 32.85 24.11
C SER A 149 -4.32 32.69 23.38
N GLY A 150 -4.44 32.51 22.07
CA GLY A 150 -3.35 32.40 21.13
C GLY A 150 -2.50 33.66 20.99
N SER A 151 -1.23 33.40 20.71
CA SER A 151 -0.32 34.33 20.07
C SER A 151 0.08 33.71 18.74
N SER A 152 -0.36 34.35 17.67
CA SER A 152 0.03 34.11 16.28
C SER A 152 1.52 34.42 16.11
N GLY A 153 2.36 33.41 16.30
CA GLY A 153 3.75 33.41 15.87
C GLY A 153 3.83 32.79 14.47
N SER A 154 4.00 33.64 13.46
CA SER A 154 4.38 33.25 12.09
C SER A 154 5.74 32.57 12.13
N GLY A 155 5.76 31.24 12.25
CA GLY A 155 6.96 30.42 12.26
C GLY A 155 7.32 30.00 10.84
N ASN A 156 8.39 30.58 10.33
CA ASN A 156 8.97 30.31 9.03
C ASN A 156 9.28 28.80 8.85
N CYS A 157 8.60 28.13 7.92
CA CYS A 157 8.86 26.74 7.53
C CYS A 157 10.10 26.67 6.61
N GLY A 158 11.27 27.00 7.15
CA GLY A 158 12.54 26.81 6.45
C GLY A 158 13.20 25.51 6.89
N ALA A 159 13.81 24.78 5.95
CA ALA A 159 14.90 23.86 6.25
C ALA A 159 15.95 24.63 7.06
N GLY A 160 15.90 24.48 8.39
CA GLY A 160 16.60 25.36 9.32
C GLY A 160 18.04 24.93 9.51
N SER A 161 18.97 25.89 9.38
CA SER A 161 20.36 25.77 9.84
C SER A 161 20.43 25.09 11.22
N LEU A 162 21.41 24.21 11.42
CA LEU A 162 21.59 23.53 12.71
C LEU A 162 21.72 24.56 13.84
N PRO A 163 21.13 24.29 15.03
CA PRO A 163 21.38 25.11 16.20
C PRO A 163 22.87 25.06 16.56
N ALA A 164 23.50 26.19 16.91
CA ALA A 164 24.90 26.22 17.32
C ALA A 164 25.14 25.39 18.59
N SER A 165 26.34 24.81 18.76
CA SER A 165 26.73 24.09 19.99
C SER A 165 26.71 25.04 21.18
N GLY A 166 26.18 24.57 22.31
CA GLY A 166 26.36 25.25 23.60
C GLY A 166 25.43 26.43 23.92
N ASP A 167 24.50 26.80 23.04
CA ASP A 167 23.62 27.95 23.26
C ASP A 167 22.26 27.56 23.89
N GLY A 168 22.24 27.40 25.21
CA GLY A 168 21.04 27.45 26.05
C GLY A 168 19.88 26.50 25.68
N PRO A 169 18.71 26.65 26.33
CA PRO A 169 17.54 25.85 25.98
C PRO A 169 17.00 26.24 24.60
N ILE A 170 16.78 25.24 23.74
CA ILE A 170 16.11 25.41 22.45
C ILE A 170 14.72 24.78 22.48
N GLU A 171 13.80 25.29 21.66
CA GLU A 171 12.49 24.67 21.44
C GLU A 171 12.35 24.31 19.96
N ARG A 172 12.01 23.05 19.69
CA ARG A 172 11.81 22.53 18.34
C ARG A 172 10.51 21.74 18.29
N HIS A 173 9.57 22.20 17.45
CA HIS A 173 8.23 21.61 17.31
C HIS A 173 7.45 21.50 18.64
N GLY A 174 7.67 22.43 19.56
CA GLY A 174 7.06 22.43 20.90
C GLY A 174 7.81 21.57 21.93
N ILE A 175 8.91 20.92 21.55
CA ILE A 175 9.75 20.13 22.46
C ILE A 175 10.94 20.99 22.91
N ARG A 176 11.13 21.10 24.23
CA ARG A 176 12.22 21.89 24.82
C ARG A 176 13.42 21.04 25.17
N PHE A 177 14.57 21.35 24.58
CA PHE A 177 15.85 20.72 24.88
C PHE A 177 16.70 21.70 25.68
N LYS A 178 17.42 21.20 26.69
CA LYS A 178 18.37 21.98 27.50
C LYS A 178 19.80 21.82 27.00
N THR A 179 20.09 20.66 26.41
CA THR A 179 21.42 20.29 25.91
C THR A 179 21.29 20.00 24.43
N VAL A 180 22.18 20.61 23.64
CA VAL A 180 22.34 20.32 22.20
C VAL A 180 23.75 19.79 22.00
N LEU A 181 23.86 18.60 21.43
CA LEU A 181 25.14 17.94 21.15
C LEU A 181 25.28 17.73 19.64
N HIS A 182 26.37 18.21 19.05
CA HIS A 182 26.70 17.89 17.67
C HIS A 182 27.37 16.53 17.58
N ALA A 183 26.81 15.65 16.76
CA ALA A 183 27.26 14.29 16.58
C ALA A 183 28.76 14.22 16.27
N VAL A 184 29.27 15.12 15.42
CA VAL A 184 30.68 15.12 15.01
C VAL A 184 31.53 15.92 15.99
N ASP A 185 31.23 17.21 16.19
CA ASP A 185 32.13 18.11 16.93
C ASP A 185 32.18 17.82 18.43
N ASP A 186 31.06 17.45 19.05
CA ASP A 186 30.98 17.21 20.49
C ASP A 186 31.18 15.73 20.84
N LEU A 187 30.69 14.81 20.00
CA LEU A 187 30.67 13.37 20.29
C LEU A 187 31.65 12.54 19.46
N GLY A 188 32.31 13.16 18.47
CA GLY A 188 33.30 12.50 17.61
C GLY A 188 32.72 11.38 16.75
N MET A 189 31.42 11.37 16.43
CA MET A 189 30.81 10.40 15.52
C MET A 189 31.36 10.60 14.11
N ASP A 190 31.69 9.51 13.41
CA ASP A 190 32.27 9.57 12.07
C ASP A 190 31.19 9.78 10.99
N PRO A 191 31.14 10.95 10.31
CA PRO A 191 30.18 11.21 9.25
C PRO A 191 30.54 10.50 7.93
N GLY A 192 31.73 9.91 7.82
CA GLY A 192 32.16 9.11 6.68
C GLY A 192 31.77 7.63 6.75
N GLY A 193 31.36 7.15 7.93
CA GLY A 193 30.87 5.78 8.12
C GLY A 193 31.96 4.72 8.22
N ASN A 194 33.21 5.09 8.51
CA ASN A 194 34.30 4.13 8.78
C ASN A 194 34.21 3.57 10.19
N GLU A 195 33.70 4.35 11.14
CA GLU A 195 33.41 3.92 12.51
C GLU A 195 31.91 3.90 12.82
N PRO A 196 31.38 2.84 13.46
CA PRO A 196 29.99 2.79 13.88
C PRO A 196 29.68 3.80 15.00
N ILE A 197 28.50 4.43 14.94
CA ILE A 197 28.08 5.45 15.93
C ILE A 197 27.39 4.86 17.17
N ASP A 198 27.16 3.55 17.21
CA ASP A 198 26.27 2.87 18.17
C ASP A 198 26.58 3.18 19.65
N GLY A 199 27.85 3.07 20.05
CA GLY A 199 28.31 3.35 21.41
C GLY A 199 28.19 4.83 21.77
N LYS A 200 28.74 5.70 20.93
CA LYS A 200 28.69 7.17 21.10
C LYS A 200 27.25 7.69 21.21
N LEU A 201 26.32 7.11 20.45
CA LEU A 201 24.90 7.46 20.49
C LEU A 201 24.26 7.04 21.82
N SER A 202 24.62 5.86 22.32
CA SER A 202 24.12 5.33 23.59
C SER A 202 24.62 6.12 24.79
N ASP A 203 25.90 6.49 24.78
CA ASP A 203 26.52 7.25 25.87
C ASP A 203 26.00 8.69 25.96
N ALA A 204 25.63 9.29 24.82
CA ALA A 204 25.12 10.66 24.76
C ALA A 204 23.61 10.79 25.04
N ALA A 205 22.86 9.69 25.06
CA ALA A 205 21.41 9.73 25.23
C ALA A 205 21.01 10.08 26.67
N ALA A 206 20.39 11.24 26.86
CA ALA A 206 19.97 11.74 28.17
C ALA A 206 18.71 12.59 28.08
N ASP A 207 18.10 12.88 29.23
CA ASP A 207 16.96 13.80 29.33
C ASP A 207 17.32 15.19 28.77
N TYR A 208 16.33 15.85 28.17
CA TYR A 208 16.40 17.19 27.61
C TYR A 208 17.54 17.38 26.61
N THR A 209 17.90 16.33 25.88
CA THR A 209 19.05 16.33 24.96
C THR A 209 18.60 16.18 23.51
N LEU A 210 19.07 17.07 22.64
CA LEU A 210 18.98 16.96 21.19
C LEU A 210 20.36 16.62 20.64
N ILE A 211 20.49 15.49 19.94
CA ILE A 211 21.70 15.15 19.19
C ILE A 211 21.48 15.56 17.74
N VAL A 212 22.39 16.38 17.23
CA VAL A 212 22.31 17.02 15.93
C VAL A 212 23.37 16.44 15.00
N PHE A 213 22.96 15.90 13.87
CA PHE A 213 23.81 15.28 12.87
C PHE A 213 23.98 16.23 11.67
N PRO A 214 25.21 16.52 11.23
CA PRO A 214 25.44 17.15 9.94
C PRO A 214 25.19 16.15 8.80
N ASP A 215 25.20 16.64 7.56
CA ASP A 215 25.23 15.78 6.38
C ASP A 215 26.34 14.73 6.47
N GLY A 216 25.99 13.47 6.25
CA GLY A 216 26.91 12.35 6.44
C GLY A 216 26.26 10.99 6.29
N ALA A 217 27.09 9.95 6.17
CA ALA A 217 26.71 8.55 6.12
C ALA A 217 27.23 7.86 7.38
N PHE A 218 26.46 7.90 8.46
CA PHE A 218 26.86 7.36 9.76
C PHE A 218 26.58 5.85 9.80
N ALA A 219 27.63 5.05 10.01
CA ALA A 219 27.51 3.60 10.12
C ALA A 219 26.75 3.23 11.40
N LYS A 220 25.71 2.40 11.26
CA LYS A 220 24.86 1.94 12.37
C LYS A 220 24.79 0.42 12.35
N HIS A 221 25.62 -0.23 13.16
CA HIS A 221 25.83 -1.69 13.06
C HIS A 221 25.00 -2.49 14.05
N GLU A 222 24.49 -1.82 15.10
CA GLU A 222 23.80 -2.48 16.19
C GLU A 222 22.47 -1.81 16.49
N LYS A 223 21.69 -2.44 17.38
CA LYS A 223 20.48 -1.85 17.96
C LYS A 223 20.89 -1.00 19.16
N THR A 224 20.48 0.26 19.18
CA THR A 224 20.56 1.10 20.40
C THR A 224 19.18 1.27 21.02
N VAL A 225 19.13 1.30 22.35
CA VAL A 225 17.87 1.33 23.12
C VAL A 225 17.93 2.44 24.15
N HIS A 226 17.01 3.39 24.03
CA HIS A 226 16.89 4.55 24.90
C HIS A 226 15.45 4.61 25.42
N THR A 227 15.25 4.28 26.69
CA THR A 227 13.90 4.21 27.27
C THR A 227 13.72 5.14 28.44
N GLY A 228 12.52 5.72 28.57
CA GLY A 228 12.16 6.54 29.73
C GLY A 228 12.74 7.96 29.73
N LEU A 229 13.35 8.40 28.62
CA LEU A 229 13.93 9.74 28.51
C LEU A 229 12.86 10.83 28.36
N GLN A 230 13.11 11.99 28.96
CA GLN A 230 12.29 13.19 28.83
C GLN A 230 12.87 14.08 27.74
N ASN A 231 12.10 14.52 26.75
CA ASN A 231 12.53 15.48 25.73
C ASN A 231 13.86 15.06 25.07
N PHE A 232 13.88 13.87 24.48
CA PHE A 232 15.06 13.33 23.78
C PHE A 232 14.83 13.35 22.27
N GLY A 233 15.85 13.78 21.52
CA GLY A 233 15.71 13.98 20.09
C GLY A 233 16.96 13.64 19.30
N LEU A 234 16.76 13.12 18.08
CA LEU A 234 17.77 12.99 17.03
C LEU A 234 17.33 13.84 15.83
N CYS A 235 18.20 14.73 15.36
CA CYS A 235 17.90 15.64 14.26
C CYS A 235 19.06 15.67 13.26
N GLY A 236 18.79 15.40 11.99
CA GLY A 236 19.78 15.52 10.91
C GLY A 236 19.62 16.76 10.04
N GLN A 237 20.60 16.95 9.15
CA GLN A 237 20.51 17.75 7.93
C GLN A 237 20.06 16.90 6.73
N ASP A 238 19.85 17.54 5.57
CA ASP A 238 19.17 16.98 4.40
C ASP A 238 19.78 15.68 3.83
N ALA A 239 21.10 15.48 3.96
CA ALA A 239 21.79 14.29 3.46
C ALA A 239 22.22 13.31 4.58
N THR A 240 21.74 13.51 5.80
CA THR A 240 22.04 12.65 6.96
C THR A 240 21.45 11.26 6.80
N ARG A 241 22.29 10.24 6.93
CA ARG A 241 21.90 8.83 6.77
C ARG A 241 22.47 7.96 7.88
N PHE A 242 21.64 7.06 8.40
CA PHE A 242 22.06 5.90 9.17
C PHE A 242 22.17 4.70 8.24
N VAL A 243 23.38 4.17 8.08
CA VAL A 243 23.71 3.15 7.08
C VAL A 243 23.82 1.78 7.71
N ALA A 244 23.04 0.83 7.20
CA ALA A 244 23.05 -0.57 7.64
C ALA A 244 24.29 -1.30 7.14
N PRO A 245 24.90 -2.17 7.95
CA PRO A 245 25.81 -3.17 7.41
C PRO A 245 25.00 -4.25 6.68
N GLU A 246 25.72 -5.02 5.85
CA GLU A 246 25.16 -6.21 5.20
C GLU A 246 24.53 -7.15 6.24
N GLY A 247 23.35 -7.69 5.91
CA GLY A 247 22.66 -8.65 6.77
C GLY A 247 21.98 -8.08 8.02
N PHE A 248 21.96 -6.75 8.22
CA PHE A 248 21.28 -6.17 9.38
C PHE A 248 19.76 -6.18 9.21
N ASN A 249 19.07 -6.97 10.03
CA ASN A 249 17.62 -7.18 9.94
C ASN A 249 16.86 -6.80 11.23
N GLY A 250 17.48 -5.95 12.07
CA GLY A 250 16.96 -5.54 13.37
C GLY A 250 16.42 -4.10 13.41
N LYS A 251 16.19 -3.60 14.62
CA LYS A 251 15.85 -2.18 14.88
C LYS A 251 17.15 -1.39 15.07
N PHE A 252 17.37 -0.31 14.34
CA PHE A 252 18.53 0.56 14.55
C PHE A 252 18.45 1.33 15.86
N VAL A 253 17.34 2.03 16.04
CA VAL A 253 17.12 2.92 17.17
C VAL A 253 15.78 2.57 17.78
N VAL A 254 15.81 2.32 19.09
CA VAL A 254 14.63 2.24 19.93
C VAL A 254 14.63 3.45 20.86
N ILE A 255 13.66 4.35 20.69
CA ILE A 255 13.33 5.38 21.67
C ILE A 255 11.91 5.09 22.14
N ASP A 256 11.70 4.88 23.44
CA ASP A 256 10.40 4.43 23.93
C ASP A 256 10.14 4.82 25.40
N ARG A 257 8.87 4.78 25.83
CA ARG A 257 8.40 4.93 27.23
C ARG A 257 8.75 6.25 27.92
N GLY A 258 9.44 7.16 27.24
CA GLY A 258 9.74 8.52 27.66
C GLY A 258 8.64 9.52 27.30
N MET A 259 8.88 10.81 27.49
CA MET A 259 8.00 11.89 27.00
C MET A 259 8.72 12.66 25.92
N ASN A 260 7.97 13.19 24.95
CA ASN A 260 8.45 14.10 23.92
C ASN A 260 9.68 13.56 23.17
N THR A 261 9.44 12.70 22.19
CA THR A 261 10.50 12.08 21.38
C THR A 261 10.55 12.73 20.01
N LEU A 262 11.72 13.20 19.59
CA LEU A 262 11.94 13.75 18.25
C LEU A 262 12.85 12.83 17.41
N PHE A 263 12.41 12.49 16.21
CA PHE A 263 13.27 11.89 15.19
C PHE A 263 13.03 12.60 13.86
N GLU A 264 14.02 13.36 13.40
CA GLU A 264 13.84 14.29 12.30
C GLU A 264 15.00 14.26 11.30
N ASN A 265 14.67 14.23 10.01
CA ASN A 265 15.63 14.47 8.92
C ASN A 265 16.84 13.54 8.94
N ILE A 266 16.60 12.26 9.25
CA ILE A 266 17.62 11.21 9.24
C ILE A 266 17.06 10.08 8.39
N ASP A 267 17.73 9.79 7.28
CA ASP A 267 17.37 8.71 6.39
C ASP A 267 17.89 7.36 6.92
N VAL A 268 17.10 6.31 6.71
CA VAL A 268 17.49 4.92 6.96
C VAL A 268 17.99 4.35 5.63
N ASP A 269 19.28 4.07 5.54
CA ASP A 269 19.91 3.51 4.34
C ASP A 269 20.09 2.00 4.46
N LEU A 270 19.27 1.29 3.69
CA LEU A 270 19.17 -0.17 3.64
C LEU A 270 19.62 -0.71 2.28
N ARG A 271 20.48 0.01 1.56
CA ARG A 271 21.01 -0.44 0.26
C ARG A 271 22.04 -1.55 0.38
N ALA A 272 22.56 -1.80 1.57
CA ALA A 272 23.41 -2.95 1.83
C ALA A 272 22.64 -4.26 1.55
N ASN A 273 23.35 -5.28 1.07
CA ASN A 273 22.73 -6.57 0.75
C ASN A 273 22.04 -7.16 1.99
N ASN A 274 20.89 -7.80 1.78
CA ASN A 274 20.20 -8.57 2.80
C ASN A 274 19.86 -7.79 4.08
N ALA A 275 19.73 -6.47 4.00
CA ALA A 275 19.47 -5.60 5.13
C ALA A 275 18.02 -5.09 5.15
N THR A 276 17.32 -5.33 6.26
CA THR A 276 15.98 -4.80 6.53
C THR A 276 15.92 -4.05 7.86
N PRO A 277 16.68 -2.97 8.07
CA PRO A 277 16.67 -2.19 9.31
C PRO A 277 15.31 -1.52 9.56
N GLY A 278 14.89 -1.47 10.81
CA GLY A 278 13.69 -0.74 11.24
C GLY A 278 13.96 0.30 12.31
N LEU A 279 12.98 1.17 12.55
CA LEU A 279 12.95 2.08 13.70
C LEU A 279 11.87 1.63 14.69
N HIS A 280 12.07 1.95 15.95
CA HIS A 280 11.05 1.86 16.99
C HIS A 280 11.03 3.17 17.78
N LEU A 281 10.01 3.97 17.54
CA LEU A 281 9.88 5.31 18.09
C LEU A 281 8.53 5.43 18.79
N GLY A 282 8.57 5.49 20.12
CA GLY A 282 7.39 5.62 20.95
C GLY A 282 7.60 6.63 22.06
N ALA A 283 6.49 7.17 22.55
CA ALA A 283 6.49 8.04 23.73
C ALA A 283 5.22 7.77 24.54
N GLN A 284 5.21 8.16 25.80
CA GLN A 284 3.97 8.31 26.57
C GLN A 284 3.09 9.36 25.90
N GLU A 285 3.67 10.54 25.66
CA GLU A 285 3.06 11.70 25.02
C GLU A 285 4.12 12.41 24.16
N GLY A 286 3.71 13.10 23.11
CA GLY A 286 4.57 13.97 22.31
C GLY A 286 5.55 13.23 21.39
N LEU A 287 5.13 12.14 20.74
CA LEU A 287 5.95 11.53 19.69
C LEU A 287 5.97 12.43 18.45
N ASP A 288 7.14 12.72 17.89
CA ASP A 288 7.31 13.51 16.69
C ASP A 288 8.36 12.91 15.75
N VAL A 289 7.90 12.26 14.68
CA VAL A 289 8.76 11.67 13.64
C VAL A 289 8.51 12.40 12.32
N ARG A 290 9.55 12.93 11.68
CA ARG A 290 9.35 13.69 10.45
C ARG A 290 10.51 13.66 9.47
N HIS A 291 10.19 13.76 8.18
CA HIS A 291 11.16 13.85 7.09
C HIS A 291 12.17 12.69 7.14
N VAL A 292 11.68 11.46 7.01
CA VAL A 292 12.51 10.24 7.06
C VAL A 292 12.33 9.47 5.77
N ARG A 293 13.42 9.17 5.07
CA ARG A 293 13.41 8.29 3.91
C ARG A 293 14.05 6.94 4.22
N TYR A 294 13.42 5.86 3.75
CA TYR A 294 14.04 4.54 3.68
C TYR A 294 14.62 4.36 2.27
N ARG A 295 15.95 4.30 2.16
CA ARG A 295 16.67 4.18 0.88
C ARG A 295 17.11 2.74 0.65
N GLY A 296 16.60 2.10 -0.41
CA GLY A 296 16.99 0.75 -0.79
C GLY A 296 15.82 -0.23 -0.79
N GLN A 297 16.13 -1.51 -0.97
CA GLN A 297 15.14 -2.59 -1.08
C GLN A 297 15.12 -3.40 0.22
N GLY A 298 13.94 -3.56 0.79
CA GLY A 298 13.75 -4.24 2.07
C GLY A 298 13.32 -5.69 1.94
N ILE A 299 14.21 -6.56 1.45
CA ILE A 299 14.00 -8.00 1.36
C ILE A 299 14.96 -8.72 2.30
N HIS A 300 14.41 -9.54 3.20
CA HIS A 300 15.21 -10.42 4.03
C HIS A 300 15.60 -11.66 3.22
N PRO A 301 16.85 -12.14 3.29
CA PRO A 301 17.35 -13.26 2.45
C PRO A 301 16.52 -14.54 2.59
N ASP A 302 16.03 -14.81 3.81
CA ASP A 302 15.20 -16.00 4.08
C ASP A 302 13.70 -15.82 3.80
N SER A 303 13.30 -14.72 3.13
CA SER A 303 11.90 -14.51 2.74
C SER A 303 11.52 -15.43 1.57
N THR A 304 10.49 -16.24 1.78
CA THR A 304 9.89 -17.13 0.79
C THR A 304 8.43 -16.71 0.50
N PRO A 305 8.10 -16.31 -0.74
CA PRO A 305 6.73 -16.03 -1.14
C PRO A 305 5.90 -17.30 -1.09
N ARG A 306 4.72 -17.24 -0.46
CA ARG A 306 3.78 -18.38 -0.43
C ARG A 306 4.43 -19.69 0.07
N GLY A 307 5.47 -19.59 0.88
CA GLY A 307 6.26 -20.75 1.33
C GLY A 307 5.44 -21.72 2.19
N GLU A 308 5.73 -23.01 2.05
CA GLU A 308 5.28 -24.06 2.96
C GLU A 308 6.20 -24.10 4.20
N GLY A 309 5.68 -24.35 5.41
CA GLY A 309 6.49 -24.45 6.65
C GLY A 309 6.20 -23.35 7.69
N SER A 310 7.16 -23.11 8.59
CA SER A 310 7.03 -22.28 9.81
C SER A 310 7.01 -20.75 9.60
N GLY A 311 6.45 -20.27 8.49
CA GLY A 311 6.36 -18.83 8.20
C GLY A 311 7.59 -18.23 7.51
N ASN A 312 7.49 -16.93 7.22
CA ASN A 312 8.65 -16.12 6.82
C ASN A 312 9.44 -15.69 8.06
N PRO A 313 10.73 -15.34 7.95
CA PRO A 313 11.48 -14.82 9.09
C PRO A 313 10.78 -13.59 9.66
N ASP A 314 10.81 -13.44 11.00
CA ASP A 314 10.42 -12.18 11.61
C ASP A 314 11.39 -11.09 11.14
N VAL A 315 10.82 -10.04 10.54
CA VAL A 315 11.56 -8.96 9.92
C VAL A 315 11.18 -7.65 10.58
N ALA A 316 12.17 -6.81 10.87
CA ALA A 316 11.87 -5.50 11.43
C ALA A 316 10.96 -4.70 10.48
N ASN A 317 9.80 -4.27 10.99
CA ASN A 317 8.97 -3.28 10.33
C ASN A 317 9.80 -2.02 10.06
N ALA A 318 9.53 -1.31 8.97
CA ALA A 318 10.26 -0.07 8.67
C ALA A 318 10.13 0.89 9.86
N LEU A 319 8.91 1.17 10.32
CA LEU A 319 8.67 1.99 11.52
C LEU A 319 7.70 1.30 12.48
N ASN A 320 8.12 1.13 13.73
CA ASN A 320 7.23 0.81 14.84
C ASN A 320 6.96 2.08 15.62
N ALA A 321 5.70 2.49 15.75
CA ALA A 321 5.36 3.76 16.40
C ALA A 321 4.08 3.69 17.22
N HIS A 322 4.15 4.19 18.47
CA HIS A 322 3.02 4.19 19.39
C HIS A 322 3.07 5.35 20.39
N VAL A 323 1.89 5.75 20.83
CA VAL A 323 1.65 6.69 21.92
C VAL A 323 1.05 5.91 23.10
N ARG A 324 1.76 5.85 24.22
CA ARG A 324 1.44 4.93 25.33
C ARG A 324 0.46 5.50 26.34
N ALA A 325 0.34 6.82 26.46
CA ALA A 325 -0.66 7.44 27.33
C ALA A 325 -2.01 7.53 26.58
N PRO A 326 -3.15 7.15 27.20
CA PRO A 326 -4.47 7.21 26.56
C PRO A 326 -4.89 8.61 26.07
N ASP A 327 -4.45 9.66 26.76
CA ASP A 327 -4.66 11.06 26.42
C ASP A 327 -3.51 11.65 25.60
N GLY A 328 -2.45 10.87 25.38
CA GLY A 328 -1.32 11.29 24.59
C GLY A 328 -1.66 11.43 23.10
N THR A 329 -0.80 12.17 22.42
CA THR A 329 -0.76 12.51 21.01
C THR A 329 0.64 12.26 20.44
N GLY A 330 0.67 11.87 19.18
CA GLY A 330 1.91 11.67 18.43
C GLY A 330 1.70 11.98 16.95
N ARG A 331 2.77 12.35 16.27
CA ARG A 331 2.77 12.74 14.86
C ARG A 331 3.88 12.02 14.10
N ILE A 332 3.54 11.52 12.93
CA ILE A 332 4.45 10.99 11.92
C ILE A 332 4.18 11.78 10.65
N LYS A 333 5.17 12.49 10.12
CA LYS A 333 4.98 13.42 9.00
C LYS A 333 6.02 13.21 7.90
N HIS A 334 5.57 13.09 6.65
CA HIS A 334 6.45 13.01 5.49
C HIS A 334 7.51 11.90 5.60
N VAL A 335 7.09 10.70 6.03
CA VAL A 335 7.93 9.50 5.98
C VAL A 335 7.72 8.82 4.64
N ILE A 336 8.81 8.45 3.98
CA ILE A 336 8.81 7.87 2.64
C ILE A 336 9.57 6.57 2.65
N ALA A 337 8.88 5.48 2.28
CA ALA A 337 9.47 4.17 2.23
C ALA A 337 9.02 3.42 0.96
N HIS A 338 9.99 3.16 0.10
CA HIS A 338 9.82 2.46 -1.16
C HIS A 338 10.45 1.08 -1.05
N ASN A 339 9.75 0.16 -0.39
CA ASN A 339 10.35 -1.07 0.09
C ASN A 339 10.75 -2.03 -1.04
N ALA A 340 10.05 -1.99 -2.18
CA ALA A 340 10.23 -2.92 -3.30
C ALA A 340 10.33 -4.38 -2.83
N GLY A 341 9.53 -4.71 -1.81
CA GLY A 341 9.64 -5.95 -1.05
C GLY A 341 9.06 -7.14 -1.81
N LEU A 342 9.38 -8.32 -1.32
CA LEU A 342 9.00 -9.57 -1.94
C LEU A 342 7.52 -9.90 -1.65
N MET A 343 6.63 -9.67 -2.62
CA MET A 343 5.19 -9.95 -2.48
C MET A 343 4.94 -11.43 -2.20
N GLY A 344 3.81 -11.76 -1.61
CA GLY A 344 3.52 -13.13 -1.18
C GLY A 344 4.23 -13.52 0.12
N ALA A 345 5.08 -12.66 0.69
CA ALA A 345 5.82 -12.95 1.91
C ALA A 345 5.03 -12.65 3.21
N TYR A 346 3.73 -12.37 3.10
CA TYR A 346 2.81 -12.37 4.25
C TYR A 346 2.43 -13.81 4.63
N ASN A 347 3.30 -14.51 5.35
CA ASN A 347 3.07 -15.89 5.81
C ASN A 347 2.77 -15.86 7.32
N GLU A 348 1.59 -16.33 7.73
CA GLU A 348 1.09 -16.30 9.13
C GLU A 348 0.99 -14.93 9.84
N GLY A 349 1.24 -13.83 9.12
CA GLY A 349 1.25 -12.49 9.69
C GLY A 349 2.62 -11.82 9.60
N ASP A 350 3.66 -12.63 9.35
CA ASP A 350 5.04 -12.20 9.19
C ASP A 350 5.25 -11.46 7.87
N GLY A 351 6.43 -10.86 7.71
CA GLY A 351 6.75 -10.00 6.58
C GLY A 351 6.65 -8.53 6.94
N ARG A 352 7.51 -7.74 6.28
CA ARG A 352 7.80 -6.36 6.65
C ARG A 352 6.59 -5.44 6.46
N VAL A 353 6.21 -4.72 7.51
CA VAL A 353 5.21 -3.64 7.46
C VAL A 353 5.89 -2.28 7.28
N GLY A 354 5.21 -1.33 6.63
CA GLY A 354 5.63 0.07 6.59
C GLY A 354 5.57 0.73 7.97
N ILE A 355 4.37 0.98 8.50
CA ILE A 355 4.16 1.40 9.89
C ILE A 355 3.38 0.35 10.67
N PHE A 356 3.94 -0.10 11.79
CA PHE A 356 3.26 -0.94 12.76
C PHE A 356 3.07 -0.18 14.08
N THR A 357 1.84 -0.16 14.60
CA THR A 357 1.53 0.53 15.86
C THR A 357 1.22 -0.44 17.00
N GLY A 358 0.54 -1.55 16.70
CA GLY A 358 0.27 -2.60 17.68
C GLY A 358 -0.60 -2.17 18.87
N GLN A 359 -0.77 -3.08 19.83
CA GLN A 359 -1.63 -2.86 21.00
C GLN A 359 -1.04 -1.84 22.00
N ALA A 360 0.25 -1.54 21.91
CA ALA A 360 0.93 -0.60 22.79
C ALA A 360 0.49 0.86 22.61
N ASN A 361 -0.25 1.17 21.54
CA ASN A 361 -0.80 2.50 21.32
C ASN A 361 -2.14 2.66 22.02
N GLU A 362 -2.15 3.49 23.05
CA GLU A 362 -3.32 3.90 23.83
C GLU A 362 -3.82 5.29 23.42
N GLY A 363 -2.91 6.17 22.99
CA GLY A 363 -3.22 7.55 22.62
C GLY A 363 -3.60 7.76 21.15
N THR A 364 -3.60 9.01 20.70
CA THR A 364 -3.88 9.39 19.32
C THR A 364 -2.60 9.53 18.50
N LEU A 365 -2.42 8.72 17.47
CA LEU A 365 -1.32 8.84 16.51
C LEU A 365 -1.82 9.42 15.20
N THR A 366 -1.26 10.56 14.76
CA THR A 366 -1.56 11.17 13.45
C THR A 366 -0.43 10.90 12.47
N ILE A 367 -0.75 10.34 11.31
CA ILE A 367 0.16 10.03 10.20
C ILE A 367 -0.19 10.95 9.03
N GLU A 368 0.69 11.88 8.70
CA GLU A 368 0.45 13.01 7.81
C GLU A 368 1.35 12.94 6.57
N GLY A 369 0.76 12.95 5.38
CA GLY A 369 1.49 13.14 4.11
C GLY A 369 2.62 12.14 3.86
N CYS A 370 2.48 10.89 4.30
CA CYS A 370 3.50 9.86 4.11
C CYS A 370 3.36 9.12 2.77
N ASN A 371 4.44 8.47 2.31
CA ASN A 371 4.43 7.59 1.13
C ASN A 371 4.97 6.19 1.48
N PHE A 372 4.13 5.16 1.38
CA PHE A 372 4.53 3.77 1.63
C PHE A 372 4.15 2.88 0.45
N GLU A 373 5.17 2.29 -0.20
CA GLU A 373 4.98 1.50 -1.41
C GLU A 373 5.72 0.15 -1.38
N GLY A 374 5.08 -0.89 -1.91
CA GLY A 374 5.73 -2.17 -2.18
C GLY A 374 6.09 -2.97 -0.94
N PHE A 375 5.33 -2.84 0.15
CA PHE A 375 5.53 -3.69 1.34
C PHE A 375 4.88 -5.06 1.14
N PRO A 376 5.58 -6.16 1.50
CA PRO A 376 5.05 -7.53 1.39
C PRO A 376 3.92 -7.82 2.39
N ASN A 377 3.69 -6.89 3.31
CA ASN A 377 2.61 -6.91 4.28
C ASN A 377 1.71 -5.68 4.04
N ASN A 378 1.26 -4.99 5.09
CA ASN A 378 0.51 -3.75 4.98
C ASN A 378 1.46 -2.56 4.79
N GLY A 379 1.03 -1.54 4.04
CA GLY A 379 1.69 -0.23 4.07
C GLY A 379 1.59 0.35 5.48
N LEU A 380 0.36 0.49 5.98
CA LEU A 380 0.08 0.80 7.38
C LEU A 380 -0.67 -0.36 8.05
N TYR A 381 -0.06 -0.97 9.08
CA TYR A 381 -0.73 -1.85 10.03
C TYR A 381 -1.00 -1.09 11.33
N THR A 382 -2.07 -0.30 11.30
CA THR A 382 -2.47 0.57 12.41
C THR A 382 -3.86 0.24 12.94
N SER A 383 -4.36 -0.95 12.61
CA SER A 383 -5.51 -1.58 13.26
C SER A 383 -5.08 -2.30 14.54
N ARG A 384 -6.06 -2.70 15.35
CA ARG A 384 -5.85 -3.48 16.58
C ARG A 384 -5.06 -2.73 17.67
N THR A 385 -5.19 -1.41 17.68
CA THR A 385 -4.66 -0.49 18.69
C THR A 385 -5.74 -0.20 19.74
N ASN A 386 -5.38 0.24 20.94
CA ASN A 386 -6.38 0.71 21.91
C ASN A 386 -6.77 2.18 21.65
N GLY A 387 -5.79 2.99 21.23
CA GLY A 387 -5.95 4.38 20.84
C GLY A 387 -6.30 4.60 19.36
N ALA A 388 -6.59 5.85 19.01
CA ALA A 388 -6.99 6.25 17.67
C ALA A 388 -5.77 6.45 16.74
N VAL A 389 -5.92 6.08 15.46
CA VAL A 389 -4.95 6.40 14.42
C VAL A 389 -5.60 7.20 13.30
N ARG A 390 -5.03 8.38 13.00
CA ARG A 390 -5.55 9.33 12.02
C ARG A 390 -4.57 9.43 10.86
N VAL A 391 -4.95 8.94 9.68
CA VAL A 391 -4.14 9.03 8.46
C VAL A 391 -4.67 10.20 7.64
N GLU A 392 -3.84 11.22 7.44
CA GLU A 392 -4.20 12.48 6.80
C GLU A 392 -3.31 12.74 5.59
N GLY A 393 -3.86 12.58 4.39
CA GLY A 393 -3.09 12.66 3.16
C GLY A 393 -2.26 11.41 2.91
N GLY A 394 -1.31 11.53 1.98
CA GLY A 394 -0.34 10.50 1.65
C GLY A 394 -0.71 9.59 0.50
N LEU A 395 0.30 8.82 0.07
CA LEU A 395 0.22 7.81 -0.96
C LEU A 395 0.53 6.44 -0.37
N PHE A 396 -0.34 5.48 -0.63
CA PHE A 396 -0.15 4.10 -0.21
C PHE A 396 -0.39 3.21 -1.41
N ARG A 397 0.68 2.62 -1.96
CA ARG A 397 0.64 1.93 -3.27
C ARG A 397 1.23 0.53 -3.22
N ASN A 398 0.57 -0.41 -3.89
CA ASN A 398 1.13 -1.74 -4.18
C ASN A 398 1.69 -2.49 -2.95
N ASN A 399 1.12 -2.23 -1.79
CA ASN A 399 1.35 -3.03 -0.59
C ASN A 399 0.48 -4.30 -0.66
N ASP A 400 1.02 -5.45 -0.27
CA ASP A 400 0.41 -6.76 -0.51
C ASP A 400 -0.99 -6.88 0.14
N ILE A 401 -1.09 -6.62 1.45
CA ILE A 401 -2.31 -6.98 2.21
C ILE A 401 -3.31 -5.83 2.31
N SER A 402 -2.82 -4.62 2.53
CA SER A 402 -3.61 -3.41 2.41
C SER A 402 -2.70 -2.20 2.33
N GLN A 403 -3.19 -1.18 1.64
CA GLN A 403 -2.54 0.11 1.60
C GLN A 403 -2.62 0.75 2.99
N VAL A 404 -3.83 0.77 3.57
CA VAL A 404 -4.08 1.24 4.95
C VAL A 404 -4.98 0.28 5.73
N ARG A 405 -4.57 -0.09 6.94
CA ARG A 405 -5.34 -0.93 7.86
C ARG A 405 -5.62 -0.22 9.19
N LEU A 406 -6.89 -0.05 9.56
CA LEU A 406 -7.35 0.72 10.75
C LEU A 406 -8.48 -0.01 11.50
N GLY A 407 -8.93 0.47 12.66
CA GLY A 407 -10.21 -0.05 13.20
C GLY A 407 -10.68 0.40 14.57
N SER A 408 -9.85 1.10 15.33
CA SER A 408 -10.21 1.61 16.66
C SER A 408 -11.02 2.90 16.56
N LYS A 409 -12.00 3.12 17.45
CA LYS A 409 -12.86 4.31 17.44
C LYS A 409 -12.05 5.60 17.31
N GLY A 410 -12.53 6.52 16.46
CA GLY A 410 -11.85 7.79 16.19
C GLY A 410 -10.71 7.67 15.18
N SER A 411 -10.41 6.46 14.69
CA SER A 411 -9.46 6.25 13.61
C SER A 411 -10.09 6.53 12.26
N TYR A 412 -9.30 7.09 11.35
CA TYR A 412 -9.74 7.32 9.98
C TYR A 412 -8.57 7.40 9.02
N VAL A 413 -8.85 7.18 7.74
CA VAL A 413 -8.01 7.62 6.63
C VAL A 413 -8.76 8.70 5.86
N GLN A 414 -8.08 9.82 5.63
CA GLN A 414 -8.65 10.99 4.98
C GLN A 414 -7.71 11.59 3.93
N ASN A 415 -8.29 12.05 2.82
CA ASN A 415 -7.56 12.81 1.78
C ASN A 415 -6.35 12.05 1.18
N ALA A 416 -6.37 10.72 1.23
CA ALA A 416 -5.27 9.88 0.78
C ALA A 416 -5.55 9.26 -0.59
N LEU A 417 -4.48 8.97 -1.33
CA LEU A 417 -4.51 8.15 -2.53
C LEU A 417 -4.07 6.73 -2.17
N LEU A 418 -4.97 5.77 -2.37
CA LEU A 418 -4.71 4.35 -2.14
C LEU A 418 -4.79 3.61 -3.47
N GLU A 419 -3.69 2.99 -3.86
CA GLU A 419 -3.55 2.46 -5.21
C GLU A 419 -3.04 1.02 -5.24
N VAL A 420 -3.64 0.24 -6.13
CA VAL A 420 -3.23 -1.12 -6.46
C VAL A 420 -3.18 -1.22 -7.98
N ASP A 421 -1.97 -1.31 -8.50
CA ASP A 421 -1.65 -1.57 -9.90
C ASP A 421 -0.35 -2.37 -9.94
N MET A 422 -0.49 -3.70 -9.90
CA MET A 422 0.67 -4.60 -9.79
C MET A 422 1.55 -4.60 -11.05
N ARG A 423 1.07 -4.08 -12.18
CA ARG A 423 1.88 -3.80 -13.38
C ARG A 423 2.87 -2.66 -13.19
N ASP A 424 2.60 -1.71 -12.28
CA ASP A 424 3.49 -0.60 -11.87
C ASP A 424 4.09 -0.84 -10.47
N SER A 425 4.20 -2.09 -10.04
CA SER A 425 4.87 -2.43 -8.79
C SER A 425 6.38 -2.52 -8.99
N ARG A 426 7.15 -1.97 -8.05
CA ARG A 426 8.62 -2.13 -7.99
C ARG A 426 9.06 -3.43 -7.33
N SER A 427 8.14 -4.19 -6.77
CA SER A 427 8.45 -5.50 -6.21
C SER A 427 8.95 -6.45 -7.30
N PRO A 428 9.91 -7.33 -7.00
CA PRO A 428 10.48 -8.23 -8.01
C PRO A 428 9.54 -9.36 -8.44
N ASN A 429 8.43 -9.56 -7.72
CA ASN A 429 7.47 -10.65 -7.93
C ASN A 429 6.00 -10.21 -7.69
N PRO A 430 5.52 -9.14 -8.33
CA PRO A 430 4.23 -8.53 -8.00
C PRO A 430 3.03 -9.46 -8.20
N GLU A 431 3.14 -10.45 -9.07
CA GLU A 431 2.16 -11.52 -9.30
C GLU A 431 1.95 -12.42 -8.07
N ALA A 432 2.90 -12.45 -7.15
CA ALA A 432 2.80 -13.26 -5.93
C ALA A 432 1.90 -12.62 -4.86
N ALA A 433 1.49 -11.35 -5.01
CA ALA A 433 0.67 -10.64 -4.04
C ALA A 433 -0.56 -11.48 -3.62
N LEU A 434 -0.79 -11.56 -2.32
CA LEU A 434 -1.81 -12.40 -1.73
C LEU A 434 -3.18 -11.76 -1.76
N ASN A 435 -3.30 -10.51 -1.28
CA ASN A 435 -4.62 -9.92 -1.09
C ASN A 435 -4.64 -8.41 -0.92
N THR A 436 -4.53 -7.72 -2.04
CA THR A 436 -4.46 -6.26 -2.08
C THR A 436 -5.80 -5.60 -1.75
N ARG A 437 -5.78 -4.59 -0.89
CA ARG A 437 -6.94 -3.75 -0.56
C ARG A 437 -6.50 -2.31 -0.49
N GLY A 438 -7.41 -1.38 -0.80
CA GLY A 438 -7.22 0.02 -0.48
C GLY A 438 -7.21 0.19 1.04
N VAL A 439 -8.41 0.17 1.62
CA VAL A 439 -8.61 0.27 3.07
C VAL A 439 -9.10 -1.06 3.63
N ARG A 440 -8.51 -1.50 4.73
CA ARG A 440 -8.98 -2.64 5.51
C ARG A 440 -9.30 -2.19 6.94
N PHE A 441 -10.55 -2.38 7.37
CA PHE A 441 -10.91 -2.23 8.77
C PHE A 441 -10.81 -3.57 9.50
N ASP A 442 -10.18 -3.56 10.66
CA ASP A 442 -9.98 -4.70 11.57
C ASP A 442 -10.08 -4.18 13.02
N GLY A 443 -10.96 -4.77 13.83
CA GLY A 443 -11.16 -4.34 15.21
C GLY A 443 -10.03 -4.80 16.16
N PRO A 444 -9.76 -4.03 17.23
CA PRO A 444 -8.94 -4.51 18.33
C PRO A 444 -9.60 -5.68 19.08
N LYS A 445 -8.81 -6.34 19.93
CA LYS A 445 -9.36 -7.32 20.90
C LYS A 445 -10.23 -6.64 21.97
N SER A 446 -10.05 -5.33 22.19
CA SER A 446 -10.71 -4.50 23.21
C SER A 446 -11.94 -3.75 22.66
N LYS A 447 -12.83 -3.29 23.56
CA LYS A 447 -14.23 -2.87 23.33
C LYS A 447 -14.47 -1.68 22.37
N VAL A 448 -13.43 -1.13 21.76
CA VAL A 448 -13.47 0.16 21.06
C VAL A 448 -13.32 -0.06 19.56
N HIS A 449 -14.46 -0.06 18.85
CA HIS A 449 -14.49 -0.31 17.41
C HIS A 449 -15.02 0.90 16.66
N GLY A 450 -14.56 1.05 15.42
CA GLY A 450 -15.12 1.96 14.43
C GLY A 450 -14.04 2.76 13.76
N ALA A 451 -14.02 2.74 12.43
CA ALA A 451 -13.11 3.55 11.65
C ALA A 451 -13.79 4.04 10.38
N GLU A 452 -13.23 5.09 9.82
CA GLU A 452 -13.77 5.73 8.61
C GLU A 452 -12.72 5.82 7.50
N ALA A 453 -13.18 5.68 6.26
CA ALA A 453 -12.48 6.15 5.08
C ALA A 453 -13.25 7.36 4.55
N ARG A 454 -12.59 8.52 4.41
CA ARG A 454 -13.26 9.75 4.00
C ARG A 454 -12.45 10.62 3.05
N ASP A 455 -13.09 11.25 2.07
CA ASP A 455 -12.41 12.13 1.10
C ASP A 455 -11.24 11.45 0.35
N CYS A 456 -11.24 10.11 0.25
CA CYS A 456 -10.14 9.37 -0.38
C CYS A 456 -10.41 9.09 -1.86
N THR A 457 -9.33 8.85 -2.59
CA THR A 457 -9.36 8.23 -3.93
C THR A 457 -8.74 6.86 -3.82
N ILE A 458 -9.45 5.83 -4.29
CA ILE A 458 -8.98 4.44 -4.30
C ILE A 458 -9.01 3.91 -5.72
N ARG A 459 -7.86 3.47 -6.24
CA ARG A 459 -7.75 2.85 -7.57
C ARG A 459 -7.27 1.41 -7.44
N ILE A 460 -8.03 0.46 -7.97
CA ILE A 460 -7.60 -0.94 -8.14
C ILE A 460 -7.63 -1.24 -9.64
N ALA A 461 -6.48 -1.08 -10.28
CA ALA A 461 -6.37 -1.24 -11.72
C ALA A 461 -5.92 -2.64 -12.14
N ASP A 462 -4.95 -3.20 -11.43
CA ASP A 462 -4.44 -4.54 -11.70
C ASP A 462 -3.93 -5.21 -10.41
N THR A 463 -4.32 -6.46 -10.21
CA THR A 463 -3.88 -7.26 -9.07
C THR A 463 -4.25 -8.74 -9.27
N PRO A 464 -3.40 -9.68 -8.82
CA PRO A 464 -3.73 -11.12 -8.80
C PRO A 464 -4.96 -11.42 -7.94
N HIS A 465 -5.13 -10.71 -6.83
CA HIS A 465 -6.24 -10.92 -5.92
C HIS A 465 -6.52 -9.67 -5.06
N SER A 466 -7.80 -9.36 -4.90
CA SER A 466 -8.27 -8.30 -4.00
C SER A 466 -9.56 -8.66 -3.29
N GLY A 467 -9.57 -8.40 -1.98
CA GLY A 467 -10.78 -8.44 -1.18
C GLY A 467 -11.74 -7.27 -1.42
N GLY A 468 -11.30 -6.21 -2.09
CA GLY A 468 -12.06 -4.99 -2.38
C GLY A 468 -11.30 -3.70 -2.10
N ALA A 469 -11.86 -2.57 -2.57
CA ALA A 469 -11.30 -1.24 -2.34
C ALA A 469 -11.41 -0.81 -0.87
N VAL A 470 -12.56 -1.00 -0.24
CA VAL A 470 -12.77 -0.83 1.21
C VAL A 470 -13.37 -2.10 1.79
N VAL A 471 -12.72 -2.68 2.80
CA VAL A 471 -13.15 -3.94 3.41
C VAL A 471 -13.22 -3.81 4.92
N ALA A 472 -14.41 -3.90 5.49
CA ALA A 472 -14.61 -4.17 6.91
C ALA A 472 -14.57 -5.68 7.14
N ASN A 473 -13.60 -6.14 7.93
CA ASN A 473 -13.41 -7.55 8.23
C ASN A 473 -14.41 -8.06 9.28
N GLN A 474 -14.37 -9.36 9.59
CA GLN A 474 -15.35 -10.01 10.47
C GLN A 474 -15.29 -9.55 11.93
N ASP A 475 -14.17 -8.95 12.33
CA ASP A 475 -13.91 -8.36 13.63
C ASP A 475 -14.16 -6.84 13.66
N THR A 476 -14.69 -6.26 12.58
CA THR A 476 -15.04 -4.83 12.53
C THR A 476 -16.49 -4.63 12.97
N GLY A 477 -16.70 -3.77 13.98
CA GLY A 477 -18.02 -3.25 14.34
C GLY A 477 -18.56 -2.28 13.28
N ALA A 478 -19.29 -1.24 13.67
CA ALA A 478 -19.73 -0.21 12.73
C ALA A 478 -18.56 0.47 12.00
N PHE A 479 -18.77 0.91 10.76
CA PHE A 479 -17.74 1.59 9.97
C PHE A 479 -18.35 2.61 9.00
N GLY A 480 -17.54 3.59 8.60
CA GLY A 480 -17.94 4.67 7.69
C GLY A 480 -17.13 4.69 6.40
N VAL A 481 -17.80 4.96 5.28
CA VAL A 481 -17.18 5.29 3.98
C VAL A 481 -17.89 6.54 3.45
N ARG A 482 -17.19 7.67 3.46
CA ARG A 482 -17.81 8.99 3.19
C ARG A 482 -17.05 9.73 2.11
N ASN A 483 -17.73 10.19 1.08
CA ASN A 483 -17.09 11.02 0.07
C ASN A 483 -15.85 10.35 -0.58
N VAL A 484 -15.95 9.06 -0.88
CA VAL A 484 -14.83 8.25 -1.43
C VAL A 484 -15.08 7.95 -2.90
N ARG A 485 -14.04 8.11 -3.73
CA ARG A 485 -14.08 7.76 -5.15
C ARG A 485 -13.28 6.48 -5.37
N ILE A 486 -13.92 5.49 -5.98
CA ILE A 486 -13.39 4.16 -6.17
C ILE A 486 -13.40 3.84 -7.67
N ARG A 487 -12.23 3.52 -8.23
CA ARG A 487 -12.10 3.02 -9.60
C ARG A 487 -11.58 1.58 -9.57
N ILE A 488 -12.26 0.68 -10.27
CA ILE A 488 -11.93 -0.75 -10.35
C ILE A 488 -11.86 -1.16 -11.83
N ASP A 489 -10.65 -1.37 -12.35
CA ASP A 489 -10.44 -1.73 -13.76
C ASP A 489 -10.16 -3.23 -13.97
N THR A 490 -10.05 -4.00 -12.88
CA THR A 490 -9.88 -5.46 -12.89
C THR A 490 -11.16 -6.21 -12.49
N GLY A 491 -11.31 -7.44 -12.97
CA GLY A 491 -12.49 -8.27 -12.75
C GLY A 491 -12.60 -8.82 -11.33
N GLY A 492 -13.83 -9.12 -10.89
CA GLY A 492 -14.07 -9.85 -9.63
C GLY A 492 -13.87 -9.04 -8.34
N VAL A 493 -13.52 -7.75 -8.45
CA VAL A 493 -13.24 -6.88 -7.30
C VAL A 493 -14.46 -6.04 -6.92
N ARG A 494 -14.65 -5.89 -5.61
CA ARG A 494 -15.75 -5.12 -5.00
C ARG A 494 -15.27 -3.73 -4.59
N GLY A 495 -16.17 -2.74 -4.63
CA GLY A 495 -15.89 -1.41 -4.10
C GLY A 495 -15.88 -1.42 -2.57
N VAL A 496 -17.03 -1.67 -1.96
CA VAL A 496 -17.17 -1.69 -0.49
C VAL A 496 -17.67 -3.05 -0.03
N VAL A 497 -17.01 -3.62 0.98
CA VAL A 497 -17.37 -4.93 1.56
C VAL A 497 -17.48 -4.81 3.07
N GLY A 498 -18.66 -5.04 3.62
CA GLY A 498 -18.89 -5.34 5.03
C GLY A 498 -19.09 -6.84 5.22
N LYS A 499 -18.08 -7.53 5.77
CA LYS A 499 -18.22 -8.95 6.13
C LYS A 499 -19.12 -9.12 7.36
N GLN A 500 -19.67 -10.32 7.52
CA GLN A 500 -20.41 -10.72 8.73
C GLN A 500 -19.57 -10.43 9.99
N PRO A 501 -20.09 -9.70 10.98
CA PRO A 501 -19.38 -9.35 12.21
C PRO A 501 -19.36 -10.52 13.21
N CYS A 502 -18.77 -11.65 12.82
CA CYS A 502 -18.74 -12.90 13.60
C CYS A 502 -17.41 -13.18 14.31
N GLY A 503 -16.46 -12.23 14.28
CA GLY A 503 -15.10 -12.46 14.77
C GLY A 503 -14.27 -13.31 13.80
N ILE A 504 -13.00 -13.52 14.14
CA ILE A 504 -12.07 -14.29 13.29
C ILE A 504 -10.90 -14.81 14.12
N GLY A 505 -10.57 -16.09 13.94
CA GLY A 505 -9.55 -16.77 14.74
C GLY A 505 -9.92 -16.74 16.21
N ASN A 506 -9.00 -16.31 17.07
CA ASN A 506 -9.21 -16.18 18.51
C ASN A 506 -9.95 -14.89 18.94
N ARG A 507 -10.51 -14.14 17.99
CA ARG A 507 -11.19 -12.86 18.26
C ARG A 507 -12.69 -13.04 18.19
N SER A 508 -13.39 -12.63 19.24
CA SER A 508 -14.85 -12.67 19.32
C SER A 508 -15.49 -11.72 18.31
N SER A 509 -16.79 -11.89 18.08
CA SER A 509 -17.62 -10.91 17.38
C SER A 509 -17.42 -9.52 17.99
N PRO A 510 -17.32 -8.46 17.16
CA PRO A 510 -17.24 -7.10 17.67
C PRO A 510 -18.56 -6.72 18.36
N PRO A 511 -18.53 -5.82 19.36
CA PRO A 511 -19.74 -5.30 19.97
C PRO A 511 -20.58 -4.53 18.95
N THR A 512 -21.89 -4.50 19.18
CA THR A 512 -22.81 -3.63 18.43
C THR A 512 -22.51 -2.14 18.70
N PRO A 513 -22.81 -1.23 17.77
CA PRO A 513 -23.51 -1.43 16.50
C PRO A 513 -22.63 -2.05 15.41
N HIS A 514 -23.26 -2.71 14.44
CA HIS A 514 -22.58 -3.31 13.27
C HIS A 514 -22.86 -2.59 11.96
N ALA A 515 -23.73 -1.58 11.97
CA ALA A 515 -24.17 -0.85 10.79
C ALA A 515 -23.00 -0.23 10.01
N ALA A 516 -23.12 -0.25 8.68
CA ALA A 516 -22.28 0.52 7.78
C ALA A 516 -22.95 1.87 7.47
N THR A 517 -22.14 2.93 7.37
CA THR A 517 -22.57 4.20 6.77
C THR A 517 -21.78 4.43 5.49
N ILE A 518 -22.46 4.37 4.35
CA ILE A 518 -21.88 4.61 3.02
C ILE A 518 -22.56 5.86 2.47
N GLU A 519 -21.82 6.96 2.36
CA GLU A 519 -22.36 8.26 2.00
C GLU A 519 -21.51 8.92 0.92
N GLN A 520 -22.13 9.42 -0.15
CA GLN A 520 -21.42 10.17 -1.22
C GLN A 520 -20.26 9.36 -1.81
N VAL A 521 -20.51 8.11 -2.17
CA VAL A 521 -19.47 7.20 -2.70
C VAL A 521 -19.67 7.02 -4.20
N GLY A 522 -18.60 7.20 -4.97
CA GLY A 522 -18.57 6.90 -6.40
C GLY A 522 -17.80 5.60 -6.67
N ILE A 523 -18.37 4.67 -7.44
CA ILE A 523 -17.73 3.41 -7.84
C ILE A 523 -17.83 3.27 -9.36
N VAL A 524 -16.70 3.30 -10.05
CA VAL A 524 -16.62 3.23 -11.52
C VAL A 524 -15.66 2.14 -12.01
N GLY A 525 -15.77 1.78 -13.29
CA GLY A 525 -14.89 0.84 -13.99
C GLY A 525 -15.53 -0.53 -14.24
N ARG A 526 -14.75 -1.52 -14.71
CA ARG A 526 -15.24 -2.83 -15.15
C ARG A 526 -15.87 -3.64 -14.03
N GLY A 527 -15.11 -3.92 -12.97
CA GLY A 527 -15.62 -4.60 -11.77
C GLY A 527 -16.10 -6.07 -11.89
N GLY A 528 -16.33 -6.64 -13.08
CA GLY A 528 -16.79 -8.04 -13.24
C GLY A 528 -18.07 -8.41 -12.47
N ALA A 529 -18.39 -9.70 -12.36
CA ALA A 529 -19.66 -10.18 -11.78
C ALA A 529 -19.83 -9.98 -10.25
N ALA A 530 -18.79 -9.51 -9.54
CA ALA A 530 -18.88 -9.25 -8.11
C ALA A 530 -19.75 -8.01 -7.83
N SER A 531 -20.45 -7.97 -6.68
CA SER A 531 -21.26 -6.80 -6.31
C SER A 531 -20.42 -5.55 -6.03
N ALA A 532 -20.84 -4.36 -6.47
CA ALA A 532 -20.09 -3.12 -6.19
C ALA A 532 -20.04 -2.80 -4.68
N VAL A 533 -21.17 -2.97 -3.99
CA VAL A 533 -21.28 -2.92 -2.53
C VAL A 533 -21.83 -4.25 -2.03
N ARG A 534 -21.18 -4.84 -1.02
CA ARG A 534 -21.67 -6.03 -0.32
C ARG A 534 -21.72 -5.83 1.18
N LEU A 535 -22.87 -6.05 1.79
CA LEU A 535 -23.04 -6.05 3.24
C LEU A 535 -23.65 -7.39 3.69
N VAL A 536 -23.06 -8.03 4.71
CA VAL A 536 -23.54 -9.31 5.26
C VAL A 536 -23.70 -9.16 6.77
N ASP A 537 -24.92 -9.38 7.28
CA ASP A 537 -25.31 -9.23 8.69
C ASP A 537 -24.92 -7.87 9.28
N ARG A 538 -25.18 -6.80 8.51
CA ARG A 538 -24.95 -5.41 8.88
C ARG A 538 -26.30 -4.67 8.94
N PRO A 539 -27.17 -4.98 9.91
CA PRO A 539 -28.51 -4.41 9.96
C PRO A 539 -28.46 -2.89 10.16
N SER A 540 -29.54 -2.21 9.77
CA SER A 540 -29.70 -0.76 9.93
C SER A 540 -28.58 0.07 9.30
N SER A 541 -27.90 -0.48 8.29
CA SER A 541 -26.90 0.27 7.50
C SER A 541 -27.58 1.32 6.63
N THR A 542 -26.89 2.43 6.37
CA THR A 542 -27.37 3.50 5.48
C THR A 542 -26.46 3.63 4.27
N ILE A 543 -27.07 3.67 3.09
CA ILE A 543 -26.40 3.92 1.82
C ILE A 543 -27.09 5.15 1.20
N ASP A 544 -26.40 6.28 1.14
CA ASP A 544 -26.95 7.55 0.67
C ASP A 544 -26.03 8.20 -0.34
N LYS A 545 -26.59 8.75 -1.43
CA LYS A 545 -25.82 9.41 -2.49
C LYS A 545 -24.71 8.49 -3.05
N LEU A 546 -25.02 7.20 -3.22
CA LEU A 546 -24.15 6.26 -3.92
C LEU A 546 -24.27 6.49 -5.42
N CYS A 547 -23.15 6.55 -6.12
CA CYS A 547 -23.10 6.46 -7.57
C CYS A 547 -22.29 5.23 -7.97
N VAL A 548 -22.91 4.27 -8.66
CA VAL A 548 -22.23 3.14 -9.31
C VAL A 548 -22.44 3.25 -10.81
N SER A 549 -21.34 3.22 -11.57
CA SER A 549 -21.36 3.11 -13.02
C SER A 549 -20.30 2.09 -13.44
N CYS A 550 -20.72 0.84 -13.61
CA CYS A 550 -19.81 -0.25 -13.94
C CYS A 550 -20.36 -1.08 -15.09
N ASP A 551 -19.52 -1.38 -16.07
CA ASP A 551 -19.87 -2.10 -17.31
C ASP A 551 -19.56 -3.61 -17.26
N GLY A 552 -19.06 -4.13 -16.13
CA GLY A 552 -18.82 -5.56 -15.96
C GLY A 552 -20.08 -6.41 -16.07
N ASN A 553 -19.97 -7.55 -16.74
CA ASN A 553 -21.08 -8.47 -17.00
C ASN A 553 -21.77 -8.97 -15.72
N ASN A 554 -23.11 -8.92 -15.71
CA ASN A 554 -23.98 -9.39 -14.64
C ASN A 554 -23.61 -8.84 -13.24
N ARG A 555 -23.10 -7.61 -13.16
CA ARG A 555 -22.67 -7.00 -11.91
C ARG A 555 -23.88 -6.55 -11.09
N THR A 556 -23.98 -7.02 -9.85
CA THR A 556 -24.93 -6.45 -8.87
C THR A 556 -24.39 -5.12 -8.35
N GLY A 557 -25.23 -4.10 -8.23
CA GLY A 557 -24.82 -2.82 -7.66
C GLY A 557 -24.62 -2.93 -6.15
N VAL A 558 -25.71 -3.10 -5.40
CA VAL A 558 -25.72 -3.27 -3.95
C VAL A 558 -26.32 -4.63 -3.59
N ARG A 559 -25.60 -5.43 -2.82
CA ARG A 559 -26.11 -6.68 -2.24
C ARG A 559 -26.04 -6.64 -0.72
N CYS A 560 -27.20 -6.78 -0.08
CA CYS A 560 -27.35 -6.89 1.35
C CYS A 560 -27.88 -8.28 1.72
N THR A 561 -27.19 -9.00 2.59
CA THR A 561 -27.62 -10.32 3.11
C THR A 561 -27.74 -10.23 4.62
N GLY A 562 -28.86 -10.68 5.19
CA GLY A 562 -29.09 -10.61 6.65
C GLY A 562 -29.00 -9.20 7.26
N SER A 563 -29.16 -8.16 6.43
CA SER A 563 -28.95 -6.75 6.82
C SER A 563 -30.30 -6.01 6.86
N SER A 564 -31.20 -6.46 7.73
CA SER A 564 -32.55 -5.90 7.85
C SER A 564 -32.54 -4.41 8.20
N GLY A 565 -33.49 -3.65 7.67
CA GLY A 565 -33.60 -2.21 7.93
C GLY A 565 -32.56 -1.36 7.19
N THR A 566 -31.79 -1.94 6.27
CA THR A 566 -30.88 -1.18 5.40
C THR A 566 -31.63 -0.47 4.28
N THR A 567 -31.26 0.79 4.04
CA THR A 567 -31.84 1.64 2.99
C THR A 567 -30.77 2.14 2.04
N VAL A 568 -31.11 2.15 0.74
CA VAL A 568 -30.36 2.79 -0.35
C VAL A 568 -31.17 3.98 -0.82
N ARG A 569 -30.66 5.19 -0.61
CA ARG A 569 -31.39 6.42 -0.92
C ARG A 569 -30.60 7.42 -1.77
N ASN A 570 -31.30 8.23 -2.55
CA ASN A 570 -30.74 9.30 -3.39
C ASN A 570 -29.56 8.83 -4.26
N SER A 571 -29.64 7.61 -4.78
CA SER A 571 -28.49 6.91 -5.36
C SER A 571 -28.72 6.64 -6.85
N ASN A 572 -27.64 6.61 -7.61
CA ASN A 572 -27.63 6.12 -8.99
C ASN A 572 -26.83 4.81 -9.04
N VAL A 573 -27.44 3.74 -9.52
CA VAL A 573 -26.82 2.41 -9.58
C VAL A 573 -27.00 1.84 -10.98
N ASN A 574 -26.13 2.28 -11.89
CA ASN A 574 -26.08 1.85 -13.28
C ASN A 574 -25.11 0.66 -13.40
N VAL A 575 -25.66 -0.53 -13.54
CA VAL A 575 -24.94 -1.81 -13.64
C VAL A 575 -25.68 -2.73 -14.59
N SER A 576 -24.97 -3.70 -15.17
CA SER A 576 -25.56 -4.67 -16.10
C SER A 576 -26.43 -5.75 -15.44
N GLY A 577 -26.29 -5.98 -14.14
CA GLY A 577 -27.09 -6.92 -13.36
C GLY A 577 -28.14 -6.22 -12.49
N THR A 578 -28.45 -6.81 -11.32
CA THR A 578 -29.42 -6.23 -10.38
C THR A 578 -28.88 -4.97 -9.70
N PRO A 579 -29.55 -3.80 -9.77
CA PRO A 579 -29.08 -2.59 -9.11
C PRO A 579 -28.99 -2.73 -7.57
N VAL A 580 -30.08 -3.18 -6.93
CA VAL A 580 -30.13 -3.35 -5.47
C VAL A 580 -30.84 -4.66 -5.10
N GLU A 581 -30.22 -5.42 -4.20
CA GLU A 581 -30.74 -6.69 -3.67
C GLU A 581 -30.67 -6.68 -2.13
N GLY A 582 -31.78 -7.03 -1.47
CA GLY A 582 -31.84 -7.22 -0.01
C GLY A 582 -31.85 -5.93 0.83
N ALA A 583 -32.15 -4.78 0.23
CA ALA A 583 -32.31 -3.49 0.91
C ALA A 583 -33.50 -2.71 0.33
N ALA A 584 -34.10 -1.84 1.15
CA ALA A 584 -35.15 -0.92 0.68
C ALA A 584 -34.52 0.23 -0.12
N THR A 585 -35.25 0.79 -1.08
CA THR A 585 -34.76 1.85 -1.98
C THR A 585 -35.65 3.09 -1.95
N GLU A 586 -35.06 4.29 -1.97
CA GLU A 586 -35.77 5.57 -2.04
C GLU A 586 -35.03 6.55 -2.99
N GLY A 587 -35.69 7.06 -4.03
CA GLY A 587 -35.02 7.97 -4.98
C GLY A 587 -33.84 7.31 -5.73
N LEU A 588 -33.99 6.04 -6.11
CA LEU A 588 -33.02 5.29 -6.90
C LEU A 588 -33.14 5.64 -8.39
N THR A 589 -32.01 5.84 -9.05
CA THR A 589 -31.86 5.93 -10.51
C THR A 589 -30.88 4.86 -10.98
N THR A 590 -30.92 4.49 -12.26
CA THR A 590 -30.18 3.32 -12.80
C THR A 590 -29.60 3.54 -14.19
N ASP A 591 -29.71 4.75 -14.70
CA ASP A 591 -29.46 5.13 -16.09
C ASP A 591 -28.41 6.24 -16.22
N LYS A 592 -27.97 6.84 -15.10
CA LYS A 592 -26.98 7.92 -15.11
C LYS A 592 -25.57 7.36 -15.06
N HIS A 593 -24.62 8.15 -15.54
CA HIS A 593 -23.19 7.89 -15.35
C HIS A 593 -22.69 8.59 -14.10
N CYS A 594 -21.64 8.05 -13.51
CA CYS A 594 -20.96 8.69 -12.40
C CYS A 594 -19.91 9.69 -12.90
N PRO A 595 -19.64 10.77 -12.16
CA PRO A 595 -18.46 11.61 -12.39
C PRO A 595 -17.19 10.75 -12.42
N GLY A 596 -16.33 10.95 -13.41
CA GLY A 596 -15.13 10.13 -13.64
C GLY A 596 -15.36 8.81 -14.40
N ASP A 597 -16.60 8.52 -14.81
CA ASP A 597 -16.89 7.48 -15.79
C ASP A 597 -16.60 8.00 -17.21
N ALA A 598 -15.82 7.24 -18.00
CA ALA A 598 -15.42 7.61 -19.35
C ALA A 598 -16.62 7.74 -20.30
N ALA A 599 -17.74 7.08 -19.99
CA ALA A 599 -18.94 7.08 -20.82
C ALA A 599 -19.89 8.28 -20.59
N GLY A 600 -19.66 9.13 -19.57
CA GLY A 600 -20.62 10.18 -19.22
C GLY A 600 -20.05 11.45 -18.59
N ALA A 601 -18.75 11.72 -18.72
CA ALA A 601 -18.19 12.99 -18.25
C ALA A 601 -18.71 14.16 -19.11
N ALA A 602 -19.61 14.98 -18.55
CA ALA A 602 -19.53 16.41 -18.82
C ALA A 602 -18.13 16.82 -18.35
N GLN A 603 -17.24 17.09 -19.30
CA GLN A 603 -15.84 17.39 -19.01
C GLN A 603 -15.79 18.66 -18.15
N ASP A 604 -15.34 18.55 -16.90
CA ASP A 604 -14.73 19.70 -16.25
C ASP A 604 -13.63 20.19 -17.20
N GLU A 605 -13.63 21.50 -17.50
CA GLU A 605 -12.62 22.06 -18.39
C GLU A 605 -11.22 21.66 -17.86
N PRO A 606 -10.39 21.06 -18.72
CA PRO A 606 -9.07 20.58 -18.34
C PRO A 606 -8.24 21.74 -17.78
N TRP A 607 -7.51 21.47 -16.70
CA TRP A 607 -6.73 22.48 -15.99
C TRP A 607 -5.28 22.03 -15.83
N GLU A 608 -4.39 22.97 -15.53
CA GLU A 608 -2.95 22.73 -15.42
C GLU A 608 -2.51 22.70 -13.94
N LEU A 609 -1.74 21.68 -13.59
CA LEU A 609 -1.01 21.59 -12.33
C LEU A 609 0.48 21.77 -12.59
N GLU A 610 1.12 22.74 -11.93
CA GLU A 610 2.57 22.83 -11.85
C GLU A 610 3.06 22.37 -10.48
N ILE A 611 4.17 21.64 -10.46
CA ILE A 611 4.86 21.18 -9.24
C ILE A 611 6.29 21.73 -9.30
N GLU A 612 6.64 22.52 -8.30
CA GLU A 612 7.95 23.16 -8.14
C GLU A 612 8.64 22.62 -6.89
N ALA A 613 9.92 22.30 -6.96
CA ALA A 613 10.70 21.91 -5.79
C ALA A 613 11.22 23.18 -5.10
N ALA A 614 11.12 23.26 -3.77
CA ALA A 614 11.58 24.44 -3.04
C ALA A 614 13.12 24.57 -2.98
N ALA A 615 13.85 23.45 -3.06
CA ALA A 615 15.30 23.34 -3.32
C ALA A 615 15.72 21.86 -3.44
N GLY A 616 16.68 21.55 -4.32
CA GLY A 616 17.27 20.21 -4.44
C GLY A 616 16.39 19.18 -5.18
N LYS A 617 16.99 18.00 -5.43
CA LYS A 617 16.34 16.91 -6.16
C LYS A 617 15.14 16.38 -5.38
N THR A 618 13.93 16.61 -5.90
CA THR A 618 12.68 16.18 -5.25
C THR A 618 11.96 15.15 -6.10
N VAL A 619 11.79 13.94 -5.57
CA VAL A 619 10.93 12.93 -6.20
C VAL A 619 9.51 13.15 -5.73
N TYR A 620 8.55 13.18 -6.62
CA TYR A 620 7.15 13.27 -6.25
C TYR A 620 6.30 12.27 -7.04
N VAL A 621 5.14 11.99 -6.47
CA VAL A 621 4.06 11.25 -7.10
C VAL A 621 2.84 12.15 -7.13
N LEU A 622 2.32 12.36 -8.32
CA LEU A 622 1.08 13.03 -8.60
C LEU A 622 0.02 11.96 -8.91
N GLY A 623 -1.21 12.12 -8.43
CA GLY A 623 -2.30 11.25 -8.84
C GLY A 623 -3.66 11.88 -8.73
N GLY A 624 -4.67 11.26 -9.33
CA GLY A 624 -6.04 11.73 -9.27
C GLY A 624 -7.05 10.70 -9.72
N ASP A 625 -8.32 11.09 -9.67
CA ASP A 625 -9.45 10.29 -10.15
C ASP A 625 -9.77 10.48 -11.64
N GLY A 626 -9.00 11.35 -12.31
CA GLY A 626 -9.03 11.55 -13.76
C GLY A 626 -7.68 11.28 -14.42
N ALA A 627 -7.54 11.74 -15.66
CA ALA A 627 -6.30 11.61 -16.42
C ALA A 627 -5.27 12.66 -15.99
N VAL A 628 -4.02 12.23 -15.89
CA VAL A 628 -2.88 13.08 -15.58
C VAL A 628 -1.88 12.95 -16.73
N GLU A 629 -1.63 14.03 -17.46
CA GLU A 629 -0.70 14.06 -18.59
C GLU A 629 0.47 15.01 -18.31
N LYS A 630 1.72 14.54 -18.31
CA LYS A 630 2.89 15.42 -18.19
C LYS A 630 2.99 16.32 -19.42
N ARG A 631 3.21 17.63 -19.21
CA ARG A 631 3.42 18.64 -20.24
C ARG A 631 4.87 19.14 -20.16
N GLY A 632 5.72 18.63 -21.05
CA GLY A 632 7.08 19.08 -21.37
C GLY A 632 7.93 19.78 -20.30
N SER A 633 8.99 19.10 -19.83
CA SER A 633 10.36 19.61 -19.64
C SER A 633 11.31 18.41 -19.45
N GLY A 634 12.41 18.35 -20.21
CA GLY A 634 13.62 17.53 -19.98
C GLY A 634 13.50 16.00 -19.83
N ASN A 635 14.21 15.25 -20.67
CA ASN A 635 14.38 13.78 -20.66
C ASN A 635 13.11 12.92 -20.86
N GLY A 636 12.83 12.63 -22.13
CA GLY A 636 12.61 11.25 -22.60
C GLY A 636 11.36 10.48 -22.21
N ASP A 637 10.54 10.92 -21.26
CA ASP A 637 9.33 10.18 -20.91
C ASP A 637 8.16 10.56 -21.81
N SER A 638 7.66 9.57 -22.55
CA SER A 638 6.70 9.72 -23.64
C SER A 638 5.38 10.39 -23.21
N ASN A 639 4.87 11.28 -24.08
CA ASN A 639 3.53 11.87 -24.04
C ASN A 639 2.42 10.80 -24.16
N LYS A 640 2.18 10.01 -23.11
CA LYS A 640 0.99 9.17 -23.01
C LYS A 640 0.11 9.65 -21.85
N PRO A 641 -1.19 9.87 -22.08
CA PRO A 641 -2.15 10.06 -21.00
C PRO A 641 -2.13 8.81 -20.12
N VAL A 642 -1.77 8.95 -18.85
CA VAL A 642 -1.91 7.88 -17.86
C VAL A 642 -3.13 8.25 -17.00
N LEU A 643 -4.16 7.41 -17.05
CA LEU A 643 -5.20 7.46 -16.02
C LEU A 643 -4.55 7.12 -14.68
N GLY A 644 -4.69 7.99 -13.68
CA GLY A 644 -4.28 7.66 -12.31
C GLY A 644 -3.12 8.51 -11.83
N THR A 645 -1.87 8.11 -12.10
CA THR A 645 -0.71 8.62 -11.38
C THR A 645 0.51 8.86 -12.27
N ALA A 646 1.21 9.97 -12.02
CA ALA A 646 2.48 10.31 -12.63
C ALA A 646 3.57 10.39 -11.55
N ARG A 647 4.80 10.04 -11.93
CA ARG A 647 5.99 10.27 -11.10
C ARG A 647 6.83 11.36 -11.75
N GLY A 648 7.58 12.08 -10.93
CA GLY A 648 8.55 13.04 -11.43
C GLY A 648 9.70 13.20 -10.47
N GLU A 649 10.85 13.51 -11.03
CA GLU A 649 12.04 13.90 -10.31
C GLU A 649 12.38 15.33 -10.74
N LEU A 650 12.33 16.27 -9.81
CA LEU A 650 12.62 17.68 -10.07
C LEU A 650 14.10 17.92 -9.81
N ASP A 651 14.85 18.09 -10.89
CA ASP A 651 16.25 18.51 -10.83
C ASP A 651 16.40 20.04 -11.03
N GLU A 652 15.37 20.73 -11.57
CA GLU A 652 15.10 22.20 -11.50
C GLU A 652 13.85 22.64 -12.33
N ALA A 653 13.41 23.88 -12.08
CA ALA A 653 12.47 24.80 -12.77
C ALA A 653 10.94 24.54 -12.84
N LYS A 654 10.42 23.31 -12.66
CA LYS A 654 8.98 22.89 -12.53
C LYS A 654 8.65 21.72 -13.45
N HIS A 655 7.72 20.87 -13.01
CA HIS A 655 6.98 19.97 -13.87
C HIS A 655 5.54 20.44 -14.03
N ARG A 656 5.01 20.37 -15.27
CA ARG A 656 3.62 20.71 -15.57
C ARG A 656 2.82 19.49 -15.95
N TYR A 657 1.55 19.50 -15.61
CA TYR A 657 0.60 18.45 -15.90
C TYR A 657 -0.72 19.03 -16.38
N ARG A 658 -1.25 18.48 -17.46
CA ARG A 658 -2.66 18.64 -17.80
C ARG A 658 -3.46 17.62 -17.00
N ILE A 659 -4.45 18.12 -16.29
CA ILE A 659 -5.42 17.33 -15.54
C ILE A 659 -6.73 17.37 -16.31
N ASP A 660 -7.24 16.18 -16.68
CA ASP A 660 -8.46 16.04 -17.48
C ASP A 660 -9.46 15.14 -16.76
N GLY A 661 -10.66 15.65 -16.50
CA GLY A 661 -11.73 14.94 -15.80
C GLY A 661 -11.43 14.55 -14.34
N ALA A 662 -10.32 15.01 -13.75
CA ALA A 662 -10.02 14.78 -12.34
C ALA A 662 -10.63 15.89 -11.49
N SER A 663 -11.45 15.48 -10.52
CA SER A 663 -11.99 16.40 -9.52
C SER A 663 -11.25 16.33 -8.19
N ARG A 664 -10.32 15.37 -8.05
CA ARG A 664 -9.34 15.33 -6.97
C ARG A 664 -7.97 14.99 -7.51
N VAL A 665 -7.02 15.82 -7.14
CA VAL A 665 -5.61 15.60 -7.43
C VAL A 665 -4.81 15.62 -6.13
N PHE A 666 -3.80 14.78 -6.07
CA PHE A 666 -2.93 14.55 -4.93
C PHE A 666 -1.48 14.67 -5.38
N VAL A 667 -0.64 15.25 -4.52
CA VAL A 667 0.82 15.26 -4.68
C VAL A 667 1.48 14.79 -3.38
N ALA A 668 2.26 13.71 -3.45
CA ALA A 668 3.24 13.33 -2.44
C ALA A 668 4.62 13.72 -2.95
N ALA A 669 5.41 14.42 -2.17
CA ALA A 669 6.78 14.75 -2.54
C ALA A 669 7.77 14.37 -1.46
N ASP A 670 8.95 14.00 -1.91
CA ASP A 670 10.12 13.61 -1.15
C ASP A 670 11.00 14.82 -0.85
N GLY A 671 10.35 15.83 -0.28
CA GLY A 671 10.87 17.18 -0.09
C GLY A 671 9.75 18.22 -0.17
N PRO A 672 10.01 19.46 0.26
CA PRO A 672 9.07 20.57 0.11
C PRO A 672 8.82 20.87 -1.38
N VAL A 673 7.55 20.88 -1.77
CA VAL A 673 7.10 21.32 -3.10
C VAL A 673 6.08 22.44 -2.98
N THR A 674 6.11 23.35 -3.95
CA THR A 674 5.08 24.36 -4.18
C THR A 674 4.22 23.92 -5.35
N LEU A 675 2.89 24.04 -5.21
CA LEU A 675 1.92 23.57 -6.19
C LEU A 675 1.19 24.76 -6.80
N TYR A 676 0.99 24.75 -8.11
CA TYR A 676 0.27 25.80 -8.82
C TYR A 676 -0.88 25.21 -9.62
N ARG A 677 -2.11 25.71 -9.43
CA ARG A 677 -3.26 25.39 -10.28
C ARG A 677 -3.52 26.55 -11.23
N ASN A 678 -3.40 26.31 -12.54
CA ASN A 678 -3.51 27.34 -13.58
C ASN A 678 -2.66 28.59 -13.27
N GLY A 679 -1.42 28.37 -12.81
CA GLY A 679 -0.47 29.44 -12.44
C GLY A 679 -0.72 30.11 -11.09
N THR A 680 -1.73 29.71 -10.31
CA THR A 680 -1.99 30.22 -8.95
C THR A 680 -1.49 29.24 -7.90
N GLU A 681 -0.69 29.68 -6.94
CA GLU A 681 -0.21 28.84 -5.84
C GLU A 681 -1.37 28.28 -5.01
N VAL A 682 -1.32 26.99 -4.70
CA VAL A 682 -2.37 26.27 -3.99
C VAL A 682 -1.78 25.30 -2.97
N GLY A 683 -2.47 25.08 -1.85
CA GLY A 683 -2.13 23.99 -0.95
C GLY A 683 -2.54 22.63 -1.54
N VAL A 684 -1.92 21.54 -1.04
CA VAL A 684 -2.34 20.15 -1.39
C VAL A 684 -3.84 19.93 -1.14
N LYS A 685 -4.41 20.59 -0.12
CA LYS A 685 -5.86 20.51 0.20
C LYS A 685 -6.75 21.23 -0.82
N ASP A 686 -6.20 22.16 -1.60
CA ASP A 686 -6.91 23.02 -2.55
C ASP A 686 -6.90 22.47 -3.99
N LEU A 687 -6.27 21.31 -4.21
CA LEU A 687 -6.29 20.55 -5.48
C LEU A 687 -7.60 19.77 -5.72
N ARG A 688 -8.72 20.31 -5.22
CA ARG A 688 -10.08 19.77 -5.38
C ARG A 688 -10.85 20.64 -6.38
N THR A 689 -11.60 20.02 -7.30
CA THR A 689 -12.62 20.72 -8.10
C THR A 689 -14.00 20.35 -7.56
N GLY A 690 -14.84 21.36 -7.33
CA GLY A 690 -16.20 21.19 -6.79
C GLY A 690 -16.29 21.12 -5.26
N ALA A 691 -17.36 21.70 -4.72
CA ALA A 691 -17.72 21.70 -3.30
C ALA A 691 -18.20 20.33 -2.81
#